data_AF-A0A091DMP8-F1
#
_entry.id   AF-A0A091DMP8-F1
#
_cell.length_a   1.000
_cell.length_b   1.000
_cell.length_c   1.000
_cell.angle_alpha   90.00
_cell.angle_beta   90.00
_cell.angle_gamma   90.00
#
_symmetry.space_group_name_H-M   'P 1'
#
loop_
_entity.id
_entity.type
_entity.pdbx_description
1 polymer ?
#
loop_
_entity_poly.entity_id
_entity_poly.type
_entity_poly.pdbx_seq_one_letter_code
_entity_poly.pdbx_strand_id
1 'polypeptide(L)'
;MVFVVQPDRRALETRQRKEVLQQNKVSRKRASADSLDSLSRALGVLEERVNGSRRRVRRHTADDDDYNIEVLLGVDDSVVQFHGKEHVQKYLLTLMNIVNEIYHDESLGAHINVVLVRIILLSHEKSTSLIEIGNPSQSLENVCRWAYLQQKPDTGHEEYHDHAIFLTRQDFGPSGMQGYAPVTGMCHPVRSCTLNHEDGFSSAFVVAHETGHVLGMEHDGQGNRCGDELPGLHYPMNEQCRFDFGLGYMMCTAFRTFDPCKQLWCSHPDNPYFCKTKKGPPLDGTMCAPGKHCFKGHCIWLTPDILKRDGNWGAWTPFGSCSRTCGTGVKFRTRQCDNPHPANGGRACSGLAYDFQLCNPQDCPDTLADFREEQCRQWDLYFEHGDAQHHWLPHEHRDAKERCHLHCESRETGEVVSMKRMVHDGTRCSYRDAFSLCVRGDCKKVGCDGVIGSSKQEDKCGVCGGDNSHCKVVKGTFTRSPKRLGYIKMFEIPAGARHLLIQEADTASHHLAVKNLETGKFILNEENNLDPNSRSFIAMGVEWEYRNEDNRETLQTIGPLRGTITVLVIPEGDSRISLTYKYMIHEDSLNVDDNNVLEDDSVNHEWALKKWTPCSKPCGGGSQFTKYGCRRRLDHRMVHRAFCSALEKPRAIRRACNPQECSQPVWVAGDWEPCSRSCGRAGLQVRSVRCVQPLHNNVTRSVHTKHCNDHRPESRRACNRELCPGRWQAGPWSQCSVTCGNGTQERPVLCRTADDGFGGASDPSKKSYVVQWLSRPDPDAPVQKISKGHCQGDKSVFCRMEVLSRYCSIPSYNKLCCKACNPRNASHAEDEAEPLPGKHNDIDALEPAPAPLQGRTTKLSRPT
;
A
#
# COMPACT_ATOMS: atom_id res chain seq x y z
N MET A 1 53.62 9.96 31.27
CA MET A 1 54.44 10.98 30.59
C MET A 1 53.48 12.04 30.06
N VAL A 2 53.47 13.31 30.48
CA VAL A 2 54.55 14.34 30.57
C VAL A 2 54.84 14.97 29.20
N PHE A 3 54.62 16.27 28.94
CA PHE A 3 54.04 17.41 29.70
C PHE A 3 53.21 18.29 28.68
N VAL A 4 52.05 18.87 29.02
CA VAL A 4 51.78 20.32 29.33
C VAL A 4 52.04 21.28 28.12
N VAL A 5 51.16 22.20 27.69
CA VAL A 5 50.71 23.47 28.33
C VAL A 5 49.27 23.92 27.90
N GLN A 6 48.50 24.41 28.87
CA GLN A 6 47.36 25.38 28.80
C GLN A 6 47.76 26.61 29.68
N PRO A 7 47.02 27.75 29.82
CA PRO A 7 45.60 28.07 29.56
C PRO A 7 45.48 29.39 28.71
N ASP A 8 44.54 30.36 28.80
CA ASP A 8 43.34 30.60 29.62
C ASP A 8 42.25 31.43 28.86
N ARG A 9 41.82 32.59 29.40
CA ARG A 9 40.54 33.28 29.15
C ARG A 9 40.62 34.78 29.52
N ARG A 10 39.49 35.49 29.30
CA ARG A 10 39.07 36.80 29.85
C ARG A 10 39.75 38.04 29.26
N ALA A 11 39.25 39.27 29.45
CA ALA A 11 37.90 39.88 29.46
C ALA A 11 38.02 41.30 30.06
N LEU A 12 37.05 42.20 29.79
CA LEU A 12 36.92 43.56 30.38
C LEU A 12 38.06 44.54 29.96
N GLU A 13 37.90 45.88 29.90
CA GLU A 13 36.72 46.78 29.98
C GLU A 13 37.09 48.20 29.46
N THR A 14 36.17 49.17 29.59
CA THR A 14 36.34 50.63 29.82
C THR A 14 36.24 51.66 28.67
N ARG A 15 35.18 52.49 28.81
CA ARG A 15 35.16 53.97 28.93
C ARG A 15 35.11 54.93 27.72
N GLN A 16 33.97 55.65 27.73
CA GLN A 16 33.80 57.12 27.75
C GLN A 16 33.50 57.91 26.45
N ARG A 17 32.48 58.77 26.58
CA ARG A 17 32.05 59.84 25.66
C ARG A 17 32.85 61.12 25.91
N LYS A 18 32.95 62.00 24.90
CA LYS A 18 32.61 63.45 24.93
C LYS A 18 32.51 63.98 23.47
N GLU A 19 31.44 64.67 23.05
CA GLU A 19 31.06 66.11 23.21
C GLU A 19 31.91 67.10 22.37
N VAL A 20 31.43 68.17 21.69
CA VAL A 20 30.12 68.75 21.22
C VAL A 20 30.46 69.89 20.18
N LEU A 21 29.50 70.69 19.69
CA LEU A 21 29.60 71.98 18.92
C LEU A 21 29.63 71.87 17.36
N GLN A 22 28.98 72.73 16.55
CA GLN A 22 27.97 73.80 16.80
C GLN A 22 27.19 74.28 15.52
N GLN A 23 25.95 74.77 15.70
CA GLN A 23 25.25 75.88 14.96
C GLN A 23 24.90 75.73 13.44
N ASN A 24 23.93 76.44 12.80
CA ASN A 24 22.94 77.51 13.11
C ASN A 24 21.61 77.26 12.32
N LYS A 25 20.37 77.53 12.80
CA LYS A 25 19.53 78.79 12.75
C LYS A 25 19.19 79.28 11.30
N VAL A 26 17.97 79.74 10.90
CA VAL A 26 16.84 80.47 11.56
C VAL A 26 15.43 80.12 10.98
N SER A 27 14.36 80.42 11.74
CA SER A 27 12.90 80.17 11.55
C SER A 27 12.09 81.12 10.62
N ARG A 28 10.80 80.79 10.30
CA ARG A 28 9.57 81.55 10.76
C ARG A 28 8.16 81.07 10.29
N LYS A 29 7.25 80.92 11.28
CA LYS A 29 5.80 81.31 11.38
C LYS A 29 4.67 80.77 10.45
N ARG A 30 3.62 80.23 11.13
CA ARG A 30 2.13 80.34 10.93
C ARG A 30 1.50 79.86 9.60
N ALA A 31 0.18 79.54 9.51
CA ALA A 31 -0.83 78.94 10.42
C ALA A 31 -2.20 78.88 9.69
N SER A 32 -3.09 77.97 10.12
CA SER A 32 -4.55 77.90 9.86
C SER A 32 -5.08 77.89 8.41
N ALA A 33 -5.65 76.74 8.00
CA ALA A 33 -6.70 76.61 6.97
C ALA A 33 -7.47 75.29 7.16
N ASP A 34 -7.98 75.04 8.38
CA ASP A 34 -8.64 73.79 8.76
C ASP A 34 -10.14 73.85 8.47
N SER A 35 -10.65 73.00 7.57
CA SER A 35 -12.09 72.61 7.44
C SER A 35 -12.40 71.77 6.20
N LEU A 36 -11.59 71.83 5.13
CA LEU A 36 -11.78 71.03 3.90
C LEU A 36 -11.05 69.67 3.93
N ASP A 37 -10.10 69.50 4.86
CA ASP A 37 -9.21 68.33 4.95
C ASP A 37 -9.78 67.19 5.83
N SER A 38 -11.10 67.20 6.06
CA SER A 38 -11.84 66.22 6.86
C SER A 38 -12.60 65.21 5.98
N LEU A 39 -13.10 65.65 4.82
CA LEU A 39 -13.75 64.78 3.83
C LEU A 39 -12.75 64.12 2.87
N SER A 40 -11.61 64.78 2.59
CA SER A 40 -10.46 64.16 1.92
C SER A 40 -9.95 62.93 2.68
N ARG A 41 -9.72 63.08 3.98
CA ARG A 41 -9.26 62.00 4.88
C ARG A 41 -10.25 60.85 4.98
N ALA A 42 -11.56 61.10 4.86
CA ALA A 42 -12.56 60.04 4.89
C ALA A 42 -12.49 59.12 3.66
N LEU A 43 -12.21 59.65 2.47
CA LEU A 43 -11.95 58.85 1.27
C LEU A 43 -10.57 58.20 1.31
N GLY A 44 -9.52 58.96 1.65
CA GLY A 44 -8.14 58.46 1.66
C GLY A 44 -7.92 57.28 2.60
N VAL A 45 -8.61 57.23 3.76
CA VAL A 45 -8.52 56.11 4.71
C VAL A 45 -9.19 54.83 4.19
N LEU A 46 -10.06 54.89 3.17
CA LEU A 46 -10.55 53.71 2.46
C LEU A 46 -9.58 53.26 1.37
N GLU A 47 -8.96 54.18 0.60
CA GLU A 47 -7.92 53.82 -0.38
C GLU A 47 -6.64 53.25 0.28
N GLU A 48 -6.17 53.84 1.39
CA GLU A 48 -5.01 53.31 2.13
C GLU A 48 -5.27 51.94 2.76
N ARG A 49 -6.54 51.60 3.07
CA ARG A 49 -6.90 50.25 3.55
C ARG A 49 -6.97 49.20 2.45
N VAL A 50 -7.04 49.59 1.18
CA VAL A 50 -6.94 48.68 0.03
C VAL A 50 -5.50 48.57 -0.46
N ASN A 51 -4.77 49.69 -0.54
CA ASN A 51 -3.36 49.70 -0.97
C ASN A 51 -2.35 49.30 0.13
N GLY A 52 -2.75 49.31 1.41
CA GLY A 52 -1.89 48.98 2.55
C GLY A 52 -1.30 47.56 2.56
N SER A 53 -1.85 46.64 1.76
CA SER A 53 -1.33 45.27 1.59
C SER A 53 -0.17 45.15 0.59
N ARG A 54 0.24 46.23 -0.10
CA ARG A 54 1.28 46.20 -1.15
C ARG A 54 2.38 47.28 -1.02
N ARG A 55 2.96 47.43 0.17
CA ARG A 55 4.40 47.78 0.38
C ARG A 55 4.79 47.86 1.86
N ARG A 56 5.65 46.95 2.31
CA ARG A 56 6.58 47.17 3.44
C ARG A 56 8.00 46.96 2.94
N VAL A 57 8.80 48.02 2.91
CA VAL A 57 10.20 47.92 2.48
C VAL A 57 11.04 47.28 3.59
N ARG A 58 11.83 46.28 3.19
CA ARG A 58 12.93 45.60 3.88
C ARG A 58 13.47 46.33 5.12
N ARG A 59 13.32 45.70 6.30
CA ARG A 59 14.43 45.63 7.26
C ARG A 59 15.29 44.44 6.84
N HIS A 60 16.61 44.58 6.86
CA HIS A 60 17.51 43.51 6.43
C HIS A 60 17.53 42.35 7.45
N THR A 61 16.87 41.26 7.07
CA THR A 61 17.22 39.88 7.41
C THR A 61 17.53 39.17 6.09
N ALA A 62 18.50 38.26 6.07
CA ALA A 62 18.91 37.57 4.85
C ALA A 62 18.20 36.21 4.75
N ASP A 63 17.06 36.21 4.06
CA ASP A 63 16.34 35.07 3.47
C ASP A 63 15.35 35.65 2.42
N ASP A 64 14.99 34.86 1.41
CA ASP A 64 14.17 35.18 0.22
C ASP A 64 14.61 36.38 -0.67
N ASP A 65 14.97 36.04 -1.91
CA ASP A 65 14.93 36.94 -3.08
C ASP A 65 13.97 36.30 -4.12
N ASP A 66 12.83 36.95 -4.37
CA ASP A 66 11.90 36.58 -5.44
C ASP A 66 12.50 36.87 -6.82
N TYR A 67 12.50 35.90 -7.73
CA TYR A 67 12.90 36.09 -9.12
C TYR A 67 11.69 36.31 -10.03
N ASN A 68 11.88 37.06 -11.11
CA ASN A 68 10.91 37.24 -12.19
C ASN A 68 11.60 36.91 -13.52
N ILE A 69 10.86 36.33 -14.46
CA ILE A 69 11.28 36.14 -15.86
C ILE A 69 10.22 36.80 -16.74
N GLU A 70 10.61 37.84 -17.48
CA GLU A 70 9.71 38.53 -18.41
C GLU A 70 9.64 37.78 -19.75
N VAL A 71 8.45 37.30 -20.13
CA VAL A 71 8.25 36.35 -21.23
C VAL A 71 7.49 36.95 -22.41
N LEU A 72 8.09 36.84 -23.61
CA LEU A 72 7.42 36.94 -24.90
C LEU A 72 6.91 35.55 -25.33
N LEU A 73 5.63 35.44 -25.66
CA LEU A 73 5.03 34.22 -26.20
C LEU A 73 4.76 34.36 -27.71
N GLY A 74 5.57 33.68 -28.52
CA GLY A 74 5.38 33.55 -29.97
C GLY A 74 4.53 32.32 -30.30
N VAL A 75 3.51 32.48 -31.16
CA VAL A 75 2.53 31.43 -31.44
C VAL A 75 2.32 31.31 -32.94
N ASP A 76 2.65 30.14 -33.47
CA ASP A 76 2.47 29.75 -34.86
C ASP A 76 0.98 29.80 -35.29
N ASP A 77 0.75 30.30 -36.50
CA ASP A 77 -0.50 30.15 -37.28
C ASP A 77 -1.12 28.75 -37.17
N SER A 78 -0.34 27.65 -37.12
CA SER A 78 -0.85 26.28 -36.94
C SER A 78 -1.60 26.07 -35.61
N VAL A 79 -1.13 26.67 -34.51
CA VAL A 79 -1.80 26.67 -33.19
C VAL A 79 -3.06 27.55 -33.25
N VAL A 80 -2.98 28.69 -33.94
CA VAL A 80 -4.09 29.64 -34.11
C VAL A 80 -5.22 29.06 -34.98
N GLN A 81 -4.89 28.25 -35.99
CA GLN A 81 -5.85 27.51 -36.79
C GLN A 81 -6.54 26.40 -35.96
N PHE A 82 -5.78 25.65 -35.16
CA PHE A 82 -6.31 24.53 -34.36
C PHE A 82 -7.24 24.98 -33.23
N HIS A 83 -6.83 25.96 -32.41
CA HIS A 83 -7.64 26.44 -31.28
C HIS A 83 -8.67 27.50 -31.69
N GLY A 84 -8.53 28.12 -32.87
CA GLY A 84 -9.38 29.19 -33.35
C GLY A 84 -9.08 30.55 -32.71
N LYS A 85 -9.17 31.63 -33.52
CA LYS A 85 -8.75 33.00 -33.14
C LYS A 85 -9.47 33.57 -31.91
N GLU A 86 -10.72 33.16 -31.65
CA GLU A 86 -11.49 33.62 -30.49
C GLU A 86 -11.18 32.88 -29.18
N HIS A 87 -10.47 31.74 -29.23
CA HIS A 87 -10.23 30.91 -28.04
C HIS A 87 -8.74 30.72 -27.74
N VAL A 88 -7.86 30.82 -28.76
CA VAL A 88 -6.41 30.67 -28.62
C VAL A 88 -5.82 31.57 -27.52
N GLN A 89 -6.24 32.83 -27.40
CA GLN A 89 -5.73 33.73 -26.34
C GLN A 89 -6.05 33.21 -24.93
N LYS A 90 -7.23 32.62 -24.72
CA LYS A 90 -7.61 32.02 -23.42
C LYS A 90 -6.83 30.74 -23.16
N TYR A 91 -6.64 29.92 -24.19
CA TYR A 91 -5.82 28.70 -24.12
C TYR A 91 -4.38 29.03 -23.69
N LEU A 92 -3.74 29.99 -24.37
CA LEU A 92 -2.36 30.44 -24.09
C LEU A 92 -2.20 30.97 -22.66
N LEU A 93 -3.15 31.75 -22.16
CA LEU A 93 -3.13 32.25 -20.78
C LEU A 93 -3.27 31.11 -19.75
N THR A 94 -4.10 30.10 -20.03
CA THR A 94 -4.22 28.91 -19.17
C THR A 94 -2.94 28.05 -19.22
N LEU A 95 -2.33 27.90 -20.39
CA LEU A 95 -1.05 27.20 -20.56
C LEU A 95 0.07 27.87 -19.75
N MET A 96 0.24 29.19 -19.90
CA MET A 96 1.25 29.95 -19.16
C MET A 96 0.99 30.01 -17.66
N ASN A 97 -0.27 29.95 -17.20
CA ASN A 97 -0.55 29.78 -15.77
C ASN A 97 -0.01 28.44 -15.26
N ILE A 98 -0.16 27.33 -16.01
CA ILE A 98 0.38 26.03 -15.59
C ILE A 98 1.93 26.09 -15.53
N VAL A 99 2.57 26.73 -16.51
CA VAL A 99 4.03 26.97 -16.49
C VAL A 99 4.44 27.78 -15.24
N ASN A 100 3.70 28.82 -14.88
CA ASN A 100 3.97 29.62 -13.69
C ASN A 100 3.86 28.79 -12.39
N GLU A 101 2.81 27.99 -12.22
CA GLU A 101 2.64 27.13 -11.03
C GLU A 101 3.79 26.11 -10.91
N ILE A 102 4.30 25.55 -12.02
CA ILE A 102 5.46 24.65 -12.00
C ILE A 102 6.71 25.36 -11.45
N TYR A 103 6.90 26.63 -11.80
CA TYR A 103 8.01 27.46 -11.29
C TYR A 103 7.80 28.01 -9.87
N HIS A 104 6.63 27.77 -9.26
CA HIS A 104 6.33 28.08 -7.86
C HIS A 104 6.51 26.87 -6.91
N ASP A 105 6.78 25.67 -7.43
CA ASP A 105 6.92 24.47 -6.61
C ASP A 105 8.15 24.53 -5.69
N GLU A 106 7.95 24.22 -4.40
CA GLU A 106 8.99 24.30 -3.35
C GLU A 106 10.22 23.42 -3.65
N SER A 107 10.09 22.37 -4.47
CA SER A 107 11.21 21.51 -4.86
C SER A 107 12.28 22.20 -5.71
N LEU A 108 11.97 23.35 -6.34
CA LEU A 108 12.92 24.11 -7.14
C LEU A 108 13.95 24.88 -6.27
N GLY A 109 13.65 25.10 -4.99
CA GLY A 109 14.53 25.80 -4.04
C GLY A 109 14.72 27.31 -4.30
N ALA A 110 13.96 27.89 -5.24
CA ALA A 110 13.91 29.33 -5.51
C ALA A 110 12.52 29.70 -6.05
N HIS A 111 11.95 30.82 -5.61
CA HIS A 111 10.66 31.31 -6.10
C HIS A 111 10.83 32.10 -7.41
N ILE A 112 10.25 31.58 -8.50
CA ILE A 112 10.38 32.15 -9.85
C ILE A 112 8.99 32.49 -10.41
N ASN A 113 8.77 33.78 -10.69
CA ASN A 113 7.54 34.30 -11.30
C ASN A 113 7.68 34.36 -12.83
N VAL A 114 6.76 33.74 -13.57
CA VAL A 114 6.76 33.75 -15.05
C VAL A 114 5.81 34.84 -15.55
N VAL A 115 6.37 36.01 -15.88
CA VAL A 115 5.61 37.23 -16.17
C VAL A 115 5.41 37.38 -17.68
N LEU A 116 4.23 37.00 -18.17
CA LEU A 116 3.88 37.13 -19.59
C LEU A 116 3.68 38.61 -19.98
N VAL A 117 4.68 39.23 -20.60
CA VAL A 117 4.62 40.64 -21.04
C VAL A 117 3.89 40.82 -22.37
N ARG A 118 3.96 39.82 -23.26
CA ARG A 118 3.53 40.00 -24.67
C ARG A 118 3.19 38.66 -25.33
N ILE A 119 2.13 38.65 -26.14
CA ILE A 119 1.77 37.54 -27.03
C ILE A 119 1.85 38.03 -28.47
N ILE A 120 2.50 37.27 -29.36
CA ILE A 120 2.50 37.51 -30.80
C ILE A 120 1.95 36.27 -31.51
N LEU A 121 0.78 36.41 -32.15
CA LEU A 121 0.25 35.42 -33.07
C LEU A 121 0.86 35.67 -34.46
N LEU A 122 1.51 34.67 -35.04
CA LEU A 122 2.15 34.76 -36.35
C LEU A 122 1.15 34.50 -37.48
N SER A 123 1.44 35.04 -38.66
CA SER A 123 0.75 34.74 -39.91
C SER A 123 1.43 33.58 -40.63
N HIS A 124 0.65 32.78 -41.35
CA HIS A 124 1.11 31.59 -42.09
C HIS A 124 2.49 31.73 -42.76
N GLU A 125 2.66 32.73 -43.63
CA GLU A 125 3.93 33.00 -44.34
C GLU A 125 5.15 33.15 -43.43
N LYS A 126 4.97 33.72 -42.23
CA LYS A 126 6.04 33.87 -41.24
C LYS A 126 6.29 32.56 -40.50
N SER A 127 5.24 31.82 -40.14
CA SER A 127 5.38 30.48 -39.55
C SER A 127 6.21 29.54 -40.44
N THR A 128 5.91 29.45 -41.74
CA THR A 128 6.65 28.61 -42.69
C THR A 128 8.09 29.10 -42.94
N SER A 129 8.42 30.35 -42.56
CA SER A 129 9.78 30.89 -42.65
C SER A 129 10.62 30.68 -41.38
N LEU A 130 10.00 30.26 -40.27
CA LEU A 130 10.69 29.99 -39.00
C LEU A 130 10.89 28.50 -38.73
N ILE A 131 9.92 27.66 -39.09
CA ILE A 131 9.98 26.21 -38.86
C ILE A 131 10.48 25.48 -40.11
N GLU A 132 11.62 24.81 -39.99
CA GLU A 132 12.14 23.88 -41.00
C GLU A 132 11.80 22.45 -40.62
N ILE A 133 10.93 21.81 -41.41
CA ILE A 133 10.43 20.46 -41.16
C ILE A 133 11.58 19.45 -41.06
N GLY A 134 11.68 18.76 -39.92
CA GLY A 134 12.75 17.80 -39.62
C GLY A 134 14.13 18.41 -39.30
N ASN A 135 14.27 19.73 -39.20
CA ASN A 135 15.51 20.41 -38.84
C ASN A 135 15.33 21.25 -37.55
N PRO A 136 15.45 20.64 -36.35
CA PRO A 136 15.14 21.31 -35.09
C PRO A 136 16.17 22.39 -34.75
N SER A 137 17.42 22.19 -35.17
CA SER A 137 18.52 23.13 -34.93
C SER A 137 18.33 24.45 -35.67
N GLN A 138 18.03 24.39 -36.98
CA GLN A 138 17.81 25.60 -37.77
C GLN A 138 16.46 26.26 -37.42
N SER A 139 15.43 25.46 -37.11
CA SER A 139 14.14 25.98 -36.61
C SER A 139 14.33 26.81 -35.33
N LEU A 140 15.10 26.29 -34.37
CA LEU A 140 15.43 27.03 -33.15
C LEU A 140 16.28 28.28 -33.46
N GLU A 141 17.31 28.20 -34.31
CA GLU A 141 18.11 29.38 -34.66
C GLU A 141 17.25 30.50 -35.30
N ASN A 142 16.33 30.12 -36.19
CA ASN A 142 15.40 31.03 -36.84
C ASN A 142 14.45 31.69 -35.81
N VAL A 143 13.89 30.90 -34.88
CA VAL A 143 13.05 31.38 -33.77
C VAL A 143 13.81 32.30 -32.82
N CYS A 144 15.02 31.94 -32.38
CA CYS A 144 15.87 32.75 -31.52
C CYS A 144 16.23 34.09 -32.18
N ARG A 145 16.57 34.06 -33.47
CA ARG A 145 16.86 35.26 -34.27
C ARG A 145 15.63 36.15 -34.43
N TRP A 146 14.44 35.56 -34.62
CA TRP A 146 13.17 36.30 -34.66
C TRP A 146 12.82 36.95 -33.32
N ALA A 147 13.00 36.22 -32.21
CA ALA A 147 12.74 36.69 -30.85
C ALA A 147 13.64 37.88 -30.48
N TYR A 148 14.95 37.77 -30.75
CA TYR A 148 15.90 38.88 -30.59
C TYR A 148 15.46 40.14 -31.38
N LEU A 149 14.91 39.96 -32.58
CA LEU A 149 14.34 41.06 -33.39
C LEU A 149 13.00 41.60 -32.87
N GLN A 150 12.37 40.96 -31.87
CA GLN A 150 11.21 41.50 -31.14
C GLN A 150 11.58 42.19 -29.82
N GLN A 151 12.82 41.99 -29.33
CA GLN A 151 13.25 42.50 -28.02
C GLN A 151 13.37 44.04 -28.04
N LYS A 152 12.92 44.69 -26.97
CA LYS A 152 13.09 46.15 -26.81
C LYS A 152 14.53 46.48 -26.41
N PRO A 153 15.10 47.59 -26.91
CA PRO A 153 16.46 48.01 -26.57
C PRO A 153 16.58 48.67 -25.18
N ASP A 154 15.45 48.96 -24.53
CA ASP A 154 15.35 49.51 -23.18
C ASP A 154 14.74 48.46 -22.25
N THR A 155 15.46 48.10 -21.19
CA THR A 155 15.05 47.13 -20.17
C THR A 155 14.01 47.70 -19.19
N GLY A 156 13.66 48.98 -19.29
CA GLY A 156 12.57 49.62 -18.55
C GLY A 156 11.23 49.67 -19.31
N HIS A 157 11.15 49.11 -20.52
CA HIS A 157 9.96 49.17 -21.37
C HIS A 157 8.96 48.06 -21.04
N GLU A 158 7.66 48.39 -20.96
CA GLU A 158 6.52 47.47 -20.70
C GLU A 158 6.32 46.31 -21.72
N GLU A 159 7.21 46.17 -22.71
CA GLU A 159 7.24 45.08 -23.70
C GLU A 159 8.66 44.47 -23.85
N TYR A 160 9.58 44.82 -22.95
CA TYR A 160 10.86 44.12 -22.80
C TYR A 160 10.60 42.69 -22.31
N HIS A 161 11.50 41.77 -22.66
CA HIS A 161 11.44 40.39 -22.19
C HIS A 161 12.84 39.85 -22.00
N ASP A 162 13.04 39.08 -20.93
CA ASP A 162 14.22 38.26 -20.71
C ASP A 162 14.20 37.04 -21.62
N HIS A 163 13.02 36.47 -21.87
CA HIS A 163 12.85 35.15 -22.48
C HIS A 163 11.76 35.10 -23.55
N ALA A 164 11.95 34.24 -24.55
CA ALA A 164 10.97 34.01 -25.61
C ALA A 164 10.58 32.52 -25.74
N ILE A 165 9.29 32.25 -25.63
CA ILE A 165 8.71 30.89 -25.76
C ILE A 165 7.97 30.81 -27.07
N PHE A 166 8.33 29.86 -27.94
CA PHE A 166 7.65 29.65 -29.23
C PHE A 166 6.84 28.35 -29.21
N LEU A 167 5.59 28.41 -29.66
CA LEU A 167 4.65 27.29 -29.75
C LEU A 167 4.28 26.99 -31.21
N THR A 168 4.35 25.72 -31.62
CA THR A 168 3.98 25.25 -32.96
C THR A 168 3.31 23.87 -32.92
N ARG A 169 2.37 23.60 -33.84
CA ARG A 169 1.86 22.23 -34.10
C ARG A 169 2.58 21.55 -35.29
N GLN A 170 3.66 22.11 -35.80
CA GLN A 170 4.43 21.57 -36.92
C GLN A 170 5.56 20.65 -36.43
N ASP A 171 5.91 19.65 -37.25
CA ASP A 171 6.97 18.67 -36.96
C ASP A 171 8.36 19.24 -37.28
N PHE A 172 8.96 19.95 -36.33
CA PHE A 172 10.30 20.51 -36.45
C PHE A 172 11.43 19.50 -36.17
N GLY A 173 11.13 18.30 -35.66
CA GLY A 173 12.13 17.33 -35.20
C GLY A 173 11.76 15.86 -35.47
N PRO A 174 12.62 14.90 -35.09
CA PRO A 174 12.34 13.48 -35.21
C PRO A 174 11.19 13.04 -34.28
N SER A 175 10.47 11.99 -34.67
CA SER A 175 9.28 11.49 -33.95
C SER A 175 9.52 11.28 -32.45
N GLY A 176 8.81 12.05 -31.62
CA GLY A 176 8.92 12.03 -30.16
C GLY A 176 9.66 13.24 -29.55
N MET A 177 10.35 14.05 -30.35
CA MET A 177 10.86 15.36 -29.92
C MET A 177 9.70 16.33 -29.72
N GLN A 178 9.51 16.81 -28.49
CA GLN A 178 8.45 17.78 -28.14
C GLN A 178 8.99 19.19 -27.88
N GLY A 179 10.27 19.33 -27.55
CA GLY A 179 10.91 20.60 -27.25
C GLY A 179 12.34 20.64 -27.79
N TYR A 180 12.87 21.85 -27.97
CA TYR A 180 14.28 22.10 -28.24
C TYR A 180 14.70 23.50 -27.79
N ALA A 181 15.77 23.57 -27.00
CA ALA A 181 16.30 24.81 -26.42
C ALA A 181 17.83 24.78 -26.23
N PRO A 182 18.49 25.96 -26.12
CA PRO A 182 19.91 26.03 -25.82
C PRO A 182 20.16 25.91 -24.31
N VAL A 183 20.91 24.89 -23.88
CA VAL A 183 21.38 24.78 -22.49
C VAL A 183 22.25 25.99 -22.14
N THR A 184 21.85 26.72 -21.09
CA THR A 184 22.27 28.10 -20.74
C THR A 184 21.97 29.13 -21.83
N GLY A 185 21.08 30.08 -21.53
CA GLY A 185 20.70 31.13 -22.47
C GLY A 185 19.95 32.33 -21.88
N MET A 186 19.42 32.25 -20.65
CA MET A 186 18.46 33.22 -20.11
C MET A 186 18.92 34.68 -20.20
N CYS A 187 20.13 34.97 -19.73
CA CYS A 187 20.70 36.33 -19.78
C CYS A 187 21.45 36.64 -21.10
N HIS A 188 21.23 35.88 -22.18
CA HIS A 188 21.93 36.04 -23.46
C HIS A 188 20.94 36.38 -24.59
N PRO A 189 21.02 37.59 -25.20
CA PRO A 189 19.93 38.15 -26.01
C PRO A 189 19.61 37.37 -27.30
N VAL A 190 20.53 36.54 -27.80
CA VAL A 190 20.33 35.69 -28.99
C VAL A 190 20.18 34.20 -28.63
N ARG A 191 20.04 33.85 -27.34
CA ARG A 191 19.88 32.47 -26.85
C ARG A 191 18.79 32.29 -25.77
N SER A 192 18.09 33.35 -25.37
CA SER A 192 16.97 33.23 -24.44
C SER A 192 15.68 32.87 -25.18
N CYS A 193 15.60 31.63 -25.66
CA CYS A 193 14.58 31.17 -26.59
C CYS A 193 14.29 29.67 -26.41
N THR A 194 13.02 29.26 -26.49
CA THR A 194 12.60 27.84 -26.56
C THR A 194 11.68 27.60 -27.75
N LEU A 195 11.81 26.43 -28.39
CA LEU A 195 10.91 25.95 -29.44
C LEU A 195 10.17 24.71 -28.93
N ASN A 196 8.84 24.79 -28.85
CA ASN A 196 8.00 23.77 -28.21
C ASN A 196 6.86 23.33 -29.13
N HIS A 197 6.59 22.03 -29.16
CA HIS A 197 5.45 21.44 -29.83
C HIS A 197 4.20 21.55 -28.95
N GLU A 198 3.13 22.08 -29.52
CA GLU A 198 1.85 22.30 -28.85
C GLU A 198 0.95 21.08 -29.06
N ASP A 199 0.76 20.25 -28.03
CA ASP A 199 -0.22 19.18 -28.03
C ASP A 199 -1.08 19.17 -26.76
N GLY A 200 -1.88 20.23 -26.58
CA GLY A 200 -2.70 20.43 -25.41
C GLY A 200 -1.91 20.86 -24.17
N PHE A 201 -2.61 20.97 -23.03
CA PHE A 201 -2.04 21.49 -21.78
C PHE A 201 -0.83 20.71 -21.23
N SER A 202 -0.62 19.47 -21.67
CA SER A 202 0.61 18.69 -21.46
C SER A 202 1.87 19.43 -21.91
N SER A 203 1.79 20.25 -22.96
CA SER A 203 2.91 21.06 -23.46
C SER A 203 3.42 22.10 -22.45
N ALA A 204 2.66 22.44 -21.39
CA ALA A 204 3.16 23.30 -20.31
C ALA A 204 4.37 22.69 -19.57
N PHE A 205 4.40 21.36 -19.41
CA PHE A 205 5.55 20.67 -18.83
C PHE A 205 6.77 20.72 -19.75
N VAL A 206 6.56 20.63 -21.07
CA VAL A 206 7.63 20.78 -22.08
C VAL A 206 8.17 22.22 -22.05
N VAL A 207 7.29 23.22 -22.05
CA VAL A 207 7.68 24.63 -21.97
C VAL A 207 8.48 24.92 -20.69
N ALA A 208 8.08 24.37 -19.54
CA ALA A 208 8.84 24.50 -18.29
C ALA A 208 10.21 23.79 -18.37
N HIS A 209 10.26 22.58 -18.94
CA HIS A 209 11.48 21.79 -19.13
C HIS A 209 12.50 22.51 -20.03
N GLU A 210 12.08 22.97 -21.21
CA GLU A 210 12.93 23.71 -22.15
C GLU A 210 13.36 25.08 -21.58
N THR A 211 12.49 25.76 -20.82
CA THR A 211 12.86 27.00 -20.10
C THR A 211 13.89 26.71 -19.01
N GLY A 212 13.81 25.53 -18.37
CA GLY A 212 14.82 24.99 -17.46
C GLY A 212 16.20 24.86 -18.11
N HIS A 213 16.28 24.33 -19.34
CA HIS A 213 17.54 24.32 -20.10
C HIS A 213 18.11 25.72 -20.30
N VAL A 214 17.27 26.70 -20.61
CA VAL A 214 17.71 28.09 -20.81
C VAL A 214 18.18 28.76 -19.50
N LEU A 215 17.63 28.36 -18.35
CA LEU A 215 18.15 28.68 -17.00
C LEU A 215 19.47 27.95 -16.66
N GLY A 216 19.82 26.88 -17.38
CA GLY A 216 21.04 26.08 -17.19
C GLY A 216 20.82 24.74 -16.48
N MET A 217 19.58 24.27 -16.39
CA MET A 217 19.25 22.92 -15.92
C MET A 217 19.55 21.88 -17.01
N GLU A 218 19.82 20.63 -16.61
CA GLU A 218 20.14 19.52 -17.49
C GLU A 218 19.19 18.32 -17.20
N HIS A 219 19.15 17.30 -18.06
CA HIS A 219 18.22 16.17 -17.92
C HIS A 219 18.48 15.26 -16.70
N ASP A 220 17.50 15.12 -15.81
CA ASP A 220 17.53 14.09 -14.77
C ASP A 220 17.49 12.67 -15.37
N GLY A 221 18.50 11.85 -15.06
CA GLY A 221 18.51 10.41 -15.34
C GLY A 221 19.60 9.93 -16.31
N GLN A 222 19.35 8.78 -16.95
CA GLN A 222 20.34 8.08 -17.80
C GLN A 222 20.58 8.81 -19.13
N GLY A 223 21.44 9.82 -19.07
CA GLY A 223 21.96 10.57 -20.21
C GLY A 223 23.06 11.53 -19.77
N ASN A 224 22.89 12.16 -18.61
CA ASN A 224 23.82 13.13 -18.04
C ASN A 224 25.09 12.49 -17.48
N ARG A 225 26.02 12.18 -18.39
CA ARG A 225 27.42 11.96 -18.04
C ARG A 225 28.19 13.28 -18.17
N CYS A 226 28.06 14.14 -17.17
CA CYS A 226 29.04 15.20 -16.90
C CYS A 226 30.31 14.56 -16.31
N GLY A 227 30.94 13.68 -17.09
CA GLY A 227 32.34 13.31 -16.95
C GLY A 227 33.19 14.27 -17.77
N ASP A 228 34.40 14.56 -17.31
CA ASP A 228 35.32 15.52 -17.92
C ASP A 228 35.96 15.04 -19.24
N GLU A 229 35.15 14.56 -20.19
CA GLU A 229 35.54 14.38 -21.58
C GLU A 229 35.61 15.77 -22.25
N LEU A 230 36.75 16.43 -22.05
CA LEU A 230 37.07 17.75 -22.59
C LEU A 230 36.86 17.77 -24.13
N PRO A 231 35.80 18.41 -24.67
CA PRO A 231 35.35 18.16 -26.04
C PRO A 231 36.38 18.48 -27.14
N GLY A 232 37.27 19.44 -26.87
CA GLY A 232 38.35 19.81 -27.78
C GLY A 232 39.43 18.72 -27.96
N LEU A 233 39.44 17.65 -27.16
CA LEU A 233 40.25 16.46 -27.42
C LEU A 233 39.81 15.72 -28.69
N HIS A 234 38.51 15.79 -29.03
CA HIS A 234 37.95 15.20 -30.25
C HIS A 234 37.85 16.21 -31.40
N TYR A 235 37.62 17.49 -31.09
CA TYR A 235 37.48 18.56 -32.08
C TYR A 235 38.67 19.53 -32.06
N PRO A 236 39.69 19.39 -32.94
CA PRO A 236 40.81 20.34 -33.00
C PRO A 236 40.39 21.72 -33.54
N MET A 237 41.21 22.76 -33.32
CA MET A 237 40.98 24.14 -33.80
C MET A 237 40.55 24.23 -35.27
N ASN A 238 41.13 23.40 -36.13
CA ASN A 238 40.80 23.37 -37.57
C ASN A 238 39.38 22.87 -37.85
N GLU A 239 38.83 21.95 -37.04
CA GLU A 239 37.44 21.49 -37.20
C GLU A 239 36.45 22.47 -36.59
N GLN A 240 36.77 23.04 -35.43
CA GLN A 240 35.98 24.15 -34.86
C GLN A 240 35.85 25.30 -35.87
N CYS A 241 36.93 25.66 -36.58
CA CYS A 241 36.88 26.63 -37.68
C CYS A 241 35.97 26.23 -38.86
N ARG A 242 35.86 24.93 -39.18
CA ARG A 242 34.97 24.43 -40.24
C ARG A 242 33.50 24.47 -39.82
N PHE A 243 33.20 24.09 -38.58
CA PHE A 243 31.85 24.22 -38.02
C PHE A 243 31.45 25.70 -37.89
N ASP A 244 32.37 26.59 -37.52
CA ASP A 244 32.06 28.00 -37.31
C ASP A 244 31.85 28.81 -38.60
N PHE A 245 32.65 28.54 -39.65
CA PHE A 245 32.70 29.38 -40.85
C PHE A 245 32.47 28.63 -42.18
N GLY A 246 32.25 27.32 -42.13
CA GLY A 246 32.01 26.46 -43.29
C GLY A 246 33.22 25.67 -43.76
N LEU A 247 32.97 24.76 -44.71
CA LEU A 247 34.01 23.93 -45.32
C LEU A 247 35.16 24.77 -45.89
N GLY A 248 36.39 24.29 -45.72
CA GLY A 248 37.61 24.96 -46.18
C GLY A 248 38.29 25.85 -45.14
N TYR A 249 37.56 26.44 -44.18
CA TYR A 249 38.17 27.24 -43.12
C TYR A 249 39.07 26.40 -42.20
N MET A 250 40.13 27.02 -41.68
CA MET A 250 41.11 26.43 -40.76
C MET A 250 41.65 27.50 -39.80
N MET A 251 42.44 27.12 -38.81
CA MET A 251 43.04 28.06 -37.85
C MET A 251 43.88 29.14 -38.56
N CYS A 252 43.70 30.40 -38.16
CA CYS A 252 44.46 31.55 -38.64
C CYS A 252 45.97 31.37 -38.38
N THR A 253 46.79 31.55 -39.42
CA THR A 253 48.26 31.51 -39.32
C THR A 253 48.94 32.86 -39.60
N ALA A 254 48.17 33.87 -40.06
CA ALA A 254 48.68 35.20 -40.42
C ALA A 254 49.35 35.96 -39.26
N PHE A 255 48.92 35.70 -38.02
CA PHE A 255 49.54 36.23 -36.80
C PHE A 255 49.52 35.18 -35.69
N ARG A 256 50.51 35.24 -34.79
CA ARG A 256 50.52 34.40 -33.58
C ARG A 256 49.77 35.12 -32.46
N THR A 257 48.65 34.53 -32.02
CA THR A 257 48.01 34.90 -30.75
C THR A 257 48.92 34.50 -29.59
N PHE A 258 49.04 35.37 -28.57
CA PHE A 258 49.89 35.10 -27.39
C PHE A 258 49.31 33.99 -26.50
N ASP A 259 47.97 33.88 -26.45
CA ASP A 259 47.24 32.77 -25.83
C ASP A 259 46.11 32.36 -26.79
N PRO A 260 46.28 31.30 -27.61
CA PRO A 260 45.29 30.90 -28.61
C PRO A 260 43.99 30.36 -27.99
N CYS A 261 44.00 30.06 -26.70
CA CYS A 261 42.83 29.58 -25.97
C CYS A 261 41.87 30.71 -25.56
N LYS A 262 42.27 31.99 -25.65
CA LYS A 262 41.37 33.11 -25.31
C LYS A 262 40.35 33.40 -26.40
N GLN A 263 40.67 33.13 -27.66
CA GLN A 263 39.82 33.44 -28.79
C GLN A 263 40.22 32.61 -30.02
N LEU A 264 39.27 31.88 -30.60
CA LEU A 264 39.48 31.17 -31.86
C LEU A 264 39.49 32.15 -33.04
N TRP A 265 40.49 32.02 -33.91
CA TRP A 265 40.64 32.80 -35.14
C TRP A 265 40.84 31.86 -36.34
N CYS A 266 40.12 32.12 -37.43
CA CYS A 266 40.02 31.21 -38.57
C CYS A 266 40.20 31.94 -39.91
N SER A 267 40.88 31.33 -40.88
CA SER A 267 41.10 31.85 -42.24
C SER A 267 40.74 30.81 -43.30
N HIS A 268 40.44 31.25 -44.52
CA HIS A 268 40.30 30.38 -45.68
C HIS A 268 41.66 30.21 -46.38
N PRO A 269 42.05 29.02 -46.87
CA PRO A 269 43.34 28.79 -47.52
C PRO A 269 43.58 29.66 -48.76
N ASP A 270 42.53 30.07 -49.48
CA ASP A 270 42.63 30.97 -50.64
C ASP A 270 42.97 32.42 -50.26
N ASN A 271 42.78 32.80 -49.00
CA ASN A 271 43.13 34.12 -48.46
C ASN A 271 43.61 33.99 -47.01
N PRO A 272 44.82 33.44 -46.78
CA PRO A 272 45.29 33.08 -45.45
C PRO A 272 45.59 34.30 -44.58
N TYR A 273 45.72 35.49 -45.17
CA TYR A 273 45.93 36.76 -44.48
C TYR A 273 44.65 37.35 -43.87
N PHE A 274 43.46 36.86 -44.26
CA PHE A 274 42.18 37.38 -43.78
C PHE A 274 41.54 36.44 -42.74
N CYS A 275 41.70 36.79 -41.46
CA CYS A 275 41.21 35.98 -40.34
C CYS A 275 39.93 36.54 -39.70
N LYS A 276 38.95 35.65 -39.47
CA LYS A 276 37.66 35.89 -38.83
C LYS A 276 37.61 35.26 -37.44
N THR A 277 36.64 35.65 -36.62
CA THR A 277 36.42 35.12 -35.27
C THR A 277 34.97 35.36 -34.83
N LYS A 278 34.38 34.44 -34.06
CA LYS A 278 33.08 34.64 -33.38
C LYS A 278 33.20 35.21 -31.95
N LYS A 279 34.40 35.61 -31.52
CA LYS A 279 34.74 36.12 -30.17
C LYS A 279 34.60 35.11 -29.02
N GLY A 280 34.50 33.81 -29.31
CA GLY A 280 34.58 32.74 -28.30
C GLY A 280 35.99 32.12 -28.20
N PRO A 281 36.37 31.54 -27.04
CA PRO A 281 37.54 30.66 -26.92
C PRO A 281 37.32 29.34 -27.68
N PRO A 282 38.39 28.60 -28.05
CA PRO A 282 38.28 27.20 -28.47
C PRO A 282 37.75 26.33 -27.32
N LEU A 283 37.17 25.18 -27.66
CA LEU A 283 36.62 24.23 -26.68
C LEU A 283 37.68 23.77 -25.65
N ASP A 284 37.28 23.54 -24.41
CA ASP A 284 38.17 22.95 -23.41
C ASP A 284 38.60 21.53 -23.86
N GLY A 285 39.88 21.21 -23.69
CA GLY A 285 40.55 20.05 -24.28
C GLY A 285 41.29 20.32 -25.60
N THR A 286 41.05 21.45 -26.28
CA THR A 286 41.63 21.70 -27.60
C THR A 286 43.15 21.87 -27.52
N MET A 287 43.92 21.07 -28.27
CA MET A 287 45.38 21.18 -28.27
C MET A 287 45.84 22.56 -28.76
N CYS A 288 46.61 23.27 -27.93
CA CYS A 288 47.01 24.66 -28.14
C CYS A 288 48.53 24.83 -28.35
N ALA A 289 49.31 23.86 -27.89
CA ALA A 289 50.74 23.68 -28.16
C ALA A 289 51.07 22.18 -27.92
N PRO A 290 52.24 21.67 -28.35
CA PRO A 290 52.60 20.27 -28.11
C PRO A 290 52.50 19.88 -26.63
N GLY A 291 51.59 18.95 -26.31
CA GLY A 291 51.30 18.49 -24.95
C GLY A 291 50.43 19.42 -24.08
N LYS A 292 50.06 20.61 -24.58
CA LYS A 292 49.19 21.57 -23.89
C LYS A 292 47.81 21.68 -24.54
N HIS A 293 46.81 21.90 -23.71
CA HIS A 293 45.41 21.99 -24.13
C HIS A 293 44.75 23.25 -23.54
N CYS A 294 43.72 23.75 -24.22
CA CYS A 294 42.87 24.80 -23.69
C CYS A 294 42.06 24.28 -22.51
N PHE A 295 42.05 25.04 -21.41
CA PHE A 295 41.15 24.82 -20.29
C PHE A 295 40.76 26.18 -19.70
N LYS A 296 39.47 26.46 -19.59
CA LYS A 296 38.88 27.73 -19.14
C LYS A 296 39.52 28.95 -19.80
N GLY A 297 39.77 28.85 -21.12
CA GLY A 297 40.34 29.92 -21.95
C GLY A 297 41.86 30.08 -21.88
N HIS A 298 42.61 29.15 -21.28
CA HIS A 298 44.07 29.21 -21.14
C HIS A 298 44.81 27.96 -21.64
N CYS A 299 45.97 28.16 -22.27
CA CYS A 299 46.81 27.07 -22.79
C CYS A 299 47.71 26.44 -21.70
N ILE A 300 47.25 25.36 -21.08
CA ILE A 300 47.89 24.71 -19.92
C ILE A 300 48.31 23.25 -20.17
N TRP A 301 49.13 22.70 -19.28
CA TRP A 301 49.35 21.25 -19.21
C TRP A 301 48.19 20.61 -18.43
N LEU A 302 47.62 19.52 -18.95
CA LEU A 302 46.67 18.70 -18.20
C LEU A 302 47.46 17.74 -17.29
N THR A 303 47.41 17.95 -15.97
CA THR A 303 48.00 17.02 -15.00
C THR A 303 46.93 16.07 -14.43
N PRO A 304 47.30 14.90 -13.89
CA PRO A 304 46.35 13.99 -13.25
C PRO A 304 45.56 14.65 -12.10
N ASP A 305 46.17 15.61 -11.40
CA ASP A 305 45.54 16.36 -10.31
C ASP A 305 44.42 17.31 -10.78
N ILE A 306 44.52 17.83 -12.01
CA ILE A 306 43.47 18.63 -12.66
C ILE A 306 42.30 17.74 -13.11
N LEU A 307 42.58 16.46 -13.38
CA LEU A 307 41.59 15.42 -13.70
C LEU A 307 41.20 14.57 -12.47
N LYS A 308 41.43 15.08 -11.25
CA LYS A 308 41.00 14.40 -10.03
C LYS A 308 39.49 14.49 -9.88
N ARG A 309 38.81 13.37 -10.13
CA ARG A 309 37.35 13.26 -10.03
C ARG A 309 36.97 12.44 -8.81
N ASP A 310 36.51 13.11 -7.75
CA ASP A 310 35.90 12.47 -6.58
C ASP A 310 34.63 11.71 -7.03
N GLY A 311 34.37 10.55 -6.44
CA GLY A 311 33.26 9.68 -6.81
C GLY A 311 31.95 10.11 -6.16
N ASN A 312 30.85 10.05 -6.91
CA ASN A 312 29.50 10.32 -6.40
C ASN A 312 28.52 9.17 -6.75
N TRP A 313 27.45 9.08 -5.97
CA TRP A 313 26.50 7.99 -6.00
C TRP A 313 25.62 8.02 -7.25
N GLY A 314 25.51 6.89 -7.95
CA GLY A 314 24.47 6.67 -8.95
C GLY A 314 23.09 6.49 -8.35
N ALA A 315 22.11 6.34 -9.25
CA ALA A 315 20.72 6.11 -8.89
C ALA A 315 20.55 4.86 -8.02
N TRP A 316 19.59 4.92 -7.10
CA TRP A 316 19.13 3.74 -6.38
C TRP A 316 18.43 2.76 -7.33
N THR A 317 18.68 1.47 -7.15
CA THR A 317 17.82 0.43 -7.74
C THR A 317 16.38 0.60 -7.24
N PRO A 318 15.38 0.07 -7.97
CA PRO A 318 14.10 -0.26 -7.37
C PRO A 318 14.29 -1.09 -6.09
N PHE A 319 13.35 -0.97 -5.14
CA PHE A 319 13.32 -1.88 -4.00
C PHE A 319 13.04 -3.32 -4.48
N GLY A 320 13.79 -4.27 -3.96
CA GLY A 320 13.50 -5.70 -4.13
C GLY A 320 12.23 -6.14 -3.40
N SER A 321 11.87 -7.41 -3.58
CA SER A 321 10.77 -8.05 -2.86
C SER A 321 10.92 -7.91 -1.34
N CYS A 322 9.79 -7.78 -0.63
CA CYS A 322 9.76 -7.81 0.82
C CYS A 322 10.20 -9.17 1.36
N SER A 323 11.02 -9.20 2.42
CA SER A 323 11.51 -10.43 3.04
C SER A 323 10.43 -11.31 3.66
N ARG A 324 9.26 -10.73 4.00
CA ARG A 324 8.12 -11.40 4.63
C ARG A 324 6.81 -10.93 4.00
N THR A 325 5.82 -11.82 3.92
CA THR A 325 4.47 -11.50 3.41
C THR A 325 3.55 -10.86 4.47
N CYS A 326 3.86 -11.03 5.76
CA CYS A 326 3.13 -10.50 6.90
C CYS A 326 4.05 -10.32 8.11
N GLY A 327 3.56 -9.60 9.13
CA GLY A 327 4.20 -9.42 10.44
C GLY A 327 5.45 -8.53 10.42
N THR A 328 5.49 -7.57 9.49
CA THR A 328 6.61 -6.65 9.22
C THR A 328 7.86 -7.35 8.67
N GLY A 329 8.05 -7.23 7.36
CA GLY A 329 9.29 -7.57 6.66
C GLY A 329 10.13 -6.34 6.33
N VAL A 330 11.26 -6.58 5.67
CA VAL A 330 12.19 -5.56 5.18
C VAL A 330 12.41 -5.77 3.69
N LYS A 331 12.46 -4.68 2.93
CA LYS A 331 12.89 -4.64 1.53
C LYS A 331 14.12 -3.75 1.42
N PHE A 332 15.04 -4.10 0.52
CA PHE A 332 16.28 -3.35 0.32
C PHE A 332 16.42 -2.84 -1.11
N ARG A 333 17.26 -1.83 -1.27
CA ARG A 333 17.76 -1.33 -2.56
C ARG A 333 19.25 -1.02 -2.45
N THR A 334 19.95 -0.96 -3.57
CA THR A 334 21.38 -0.64 -3.63
C THR A 334 21.66 0.50 -4.61
N ARG A 335 22.85 1.08 -4.53
CA ARG A 335 23.38 2.07 -5.47
C ARG A 335 24.88 1.85 -5.61
N GLN A 336 25.46 2.29 -6.73
CA GLN A 336 26.88 2.18 -6.98
C GLN A 336 27.57 3.54 -6.87
N CYS A 337 28.89 3.53 -6.76
CA CYS A 337 29.72 4.74 -6.72
C CYS A 337 30.24 5.00 -8.14
N ASP A 338 29.32 5.36 -9.02
CA ASP A 338 29.44 5.31 -10.48
C ASP A 338 29.00 6.59 -11.21
N ASN A 339 28.40 7.56 -10.52
CA ASN A 339 27.89 8.81 -11.12
C ASN A 339 28.50 10.09 -10.51
N PRO A 340 29.79 10.38 -10.77
CA PRO A 340 30.72 9.58 -11.59
C PRO A 340 31.54 8.59 -10.75
N HIS A 341 32.15 7.60 -11.40
CA HIS A 341 33.17 6.76 -10.76
C HIS A 341 34.38 7.59 -10.28
N PRO A 342 34.93 7.32 -9.09
CA PRO A 342 36.13 7.98 -8.59
C PRO A 342 37.35 7.65 -9.46
N ALA A 343 38.11 8.67 -9.86
CA ALA A 343 39.27 8.53 -10.75
C ALA A 343 40.45 9.40 -10.28
N ASN A 344 41.67 9.04 -10.70
CA ASN A 344 42.90 9.82 -10.49
C ASN A 344 43.14 10.25 -9.02
N GLY A 345 42.93 9.34 -8.06
CA GLY A 345 43.06 9.64 -6.62
C GLY A 345 41.87 10.40 -6.02
N GLY A 346 40.74 10.43 -6.72
CA GLY A 346 39.44 10.87 -6.23
C GLY A 346 38.97 10.09 -5.00
N ARG A 347 38.25 10.76 -4.10
CA ARG A 347 37.61 10.16 -2.92
C ARG A 347 36.51 9.17 -3.33
N ALA A 348 36.36 8.09 -2.59
CA ALA A 348 35.18 7.22 -2.71
C ALA A 348 33.93 7.90 -2.12
N CYS A 349 32.75 7.51 -2.60
CA CYS A 349 31.46 8.07 -2.20
C CYS A 349 31.20 7.95 -0.68
N SER A 350 30.66 9.01 -0.07
CA SER A 350 30.38 9.06 1.37
C SER A 350 28.98 8.52 1.72
N GLY A 351 28.89 7.66 2.73
CA GLY A 351 27.63 7.04 3.18
C GLY A 351 27.50 5.57 2.76
N LEU A 352 26.27 5.04 2.78
CA LEU A 352 26.00 3.63 2.49
C LEU A 352 25.60 3.39 1.02
N ALA A 353 26.05 2.24 0.48
CA ALA A 353 25.69 1.73 -0.85
C ALA A 353 24.36 0.94 -0.87
N TYR A 354 23.71 0.79 0.28
CA TYR A 354 22.47 0.06 0.49
C TYR A 354 21.51 0.85 1.37
N ASP A 355 20.22 0.65 1.17
CA ASP A 355 19.13 1.28 1.94
C ASP A 355 18.01 0.28 2.19
N PHE A 356 17.27 0.47 3.29
CA PHE A 356 16.29 -0.47 3.82
C PHE A 356 14.99 0.25 4.15
N GLN A 357 13.87 -0.36 3.81
CA GLN A 357 12.54 0.12 4.19
C GLN A 357 11.70 -1.04 4.73
N LEU A 358 10.85 -0.80 5.73
CA LEU A 358 9.88 -1.78 6.18
C LEU A 358 8.79 -2.01 5.10
N CYS A 359 8.17 -3.18 5.16
CA CYS A 359 7.10 -3.58 4.26
C CYS A 359 6.19 -4.62 4.92
N ASN A 360 4.97 -4.76 4.40
CA ASN A 360 3.97 -5.71 4.86
C ASN A 360 3.74 -5.70 6.39
N PRO A 361 3.31 -4.55 6.98
CA PRO A 361 3.08 -4.40 8.41
C PRO A 361 1.77 -5.05 8.90
N GLN A 362 1.03 -5.75 8.03
CA GLN A 362 -0.19 -6.48 8.37
C GLN A 362 0.15 -7.73 9.18
N ASP A 363 -0.59 -8.01 10.25
CA ASP A 363 -0.35 -9.19 11.09
C ASP A 363 -0.48 -10.51 10.32
N CYS A 364 0.25 -11.53 10.79
CA CYS A 364 0.19 -12.87 10.20
C CYS A 364 -1.07 -13.64 10.66
N PRO A 365 -1.62 -14.55 9.82
CA PRO A 365 -2.81 -15.34 10.18
C PRO A 365 -2.64 -16.21 11.44
N ASP A 366 -1.42 -16.69 11.69
CA ASP A 366 -1.00 -17.16 13.01
C ASP A 366 -0.29 -16.01 13.72
N THR A 367 -1.03 -15.28 14.55
CA THR A 367 -0.51 -14.17 15.36
C THR A 367 0.27 -14.67 16.58
N LEU A 368 0.12 -15.93 16.97
CA LEU A 368 0.66 -16.50 18.21
C LEU A 368 2.05 -17.12 18.00
N ALA A 369 2.35 -17.61 16.80
CA ALA A 369 3.67 -18.12 16.43
C ALA A 369 4.77 -17.05 16.49
N ASP A 370 5.94 -17.46 16.99
CA ASP A 370 7.17 -16.68 16.82
C ASP A 370 7.90 -17.07 15.53
N PHE A 371 8.38 -16.07 14.80
CA PHE A 371 9.06 -16.26 13.52
C PHE A 371 10.50 -16.79 13.71
N ARG A 372 11.14 -16.58 14.87
CA ARG A 372 12.42 -17.25 15.19
C ARG A 372 12.20 -18.70 15.61
N GLU A 373 11.17 -19.00 16.40
CA GLU A 373 10.79 -20.37 16.76
C GLU A 373 10.57 -21.22 15.50
N GLU A 374 9.81 -20.72 14.53
CA GLU A 374 9.57 -21.44 13.27
C GLU A 374 10.85 -21.65 12.44
N GLN A 375 11.80 -20.70 12.45
CA GLN A 375 13.11 -20.87 11.83
C GLN A 375 14.00 -21.91 12.52
N CYS A 376 13.83 -22.13 13.82
CA CYS A 376 14.50 -23.21 14.55
C CYS A 376 13.81 -24.57 14.28
N ARG A 377 12.48 -24.63 14.43
CA ARG A 377 11.65 -25.83 14.24
C ARG A 377 11.80 -26.49 12.86
N GLN A 378 12.11 -25.71 11.82
CA GLN A 378 12.44 -26.23 10.49
C GLN A 378 13.64 -27.19 10.46
N TRP A 379 14.50 -27.19 11.50
CA TRP A 379 15.65 -28.09 11.63
C TRP A 379 15.35 -29.38 12.41
N ASP A 380 14.18 -29.50 13.06
CA ASP A 380 13.74 -30.71 13.77
C ASP A 380 13.80 -31.97 12.88
N LEU A 381 13.71 -31.81 11.54
CA LEU A 381 13.75 -32.89 10.54
C LEU A 381 15.12 -33.09 9.85
N TYR A 382 16.11 -32.22 10.11
CA TYR A 382 17.34 -32.14 9.30
C TYR A 382 18.64 -32.00 10.10
N PHE A 383 18.59 -31.83 11.42
CA PHE A 383 19.77 -31.66 12.26
C PHE A 383 19.80 -32.67 13.41
N GLU A 384 20.40 -33.82 13.13
CA GLU A 384 20.80 -34.80 14.14
C GLU A 384 22.05 -34.28 14.87
N HIS A 385 22.02 -34.30 16.21
CA HIS A 385 23.12 -33.85 17.06
C HIS A 385 23.32 -34.90 18.15
N GLY A 386 24.56 -35.35 18.39
CA GLY A 386 24.83 -36.42 19.36
C GLY A 386 24.02 -37.71 19.13
N ASP A 387 23.81 -38.10 17.87
CA ASP A 387 23.04 -39.28 17.44
C ASP A 387 21.54 -39.30 17.84
N ALA A 388 20.94 -38.12 18.10
CA ALA A 388 19.52 -37.97 18.41
C ALA A 388 18.81 -36.88 17.57
N GLN A 389 17.48 -37.00 17.50
CA GLN A 389 16.59 -35.97 16.94
C GLN A 389 16.11 -35.03 18.06
N HIS A 390 16.34 -33.73 17.88
CA HIS A 390 16.03 -32.69 18.87
C HIS A 390 14.90 -31.78 18.37
N HIS A 391 14.18 -31.16 19.32
CA HIS A 391 13.22 -30.10 19.04
C HIS A 391 13.84 -28.75 19.37
N TRP A 392 13.93 -27.88 18.37
CA TRP A 392 14.73 -26.67 18.44
C TRP A 392 13.91 -25.44 18.85
N LEU A 393 14.17 -24.96 20.07
CA LEU A 393 13.57 -23.74 20.63
C LEU A 393 14.37 -22.49 20.21
N PRO A 394 13.73 -21.30 20.13
CA PRO A 394 14.41 -20.06 19.77
C PRO A 394 15.32 -19.59 20.91
N HIS A 395 16.57 -19.23 20.57
CA HIS A 395 17.51 -18.65 21.53
C HIS A 395 17.90 -17.21 21.15
N GLU A 396 18.11 -16.35 22.15
CA GLU A 396 18.67 -15.00 21.99
C GLU A 396 20.10 -14.95 22.55
N HIS A 397 21.08 -14.81 21.66
CA HIS A 397 22.48 -14.76 22.08
C HIS A 397 22.78 -13.52 22.96
N ARG A 398 23.63 -13.69 23.98
CA ARG A 398 23.95 -12.62 24.94
C ARG A 398 24.56 -11.40 24.24
N ASP A 399 25.55 -11.62 23.37
CA ASP A 399 26.18 -10.56 22.57
C ASP A 399 25.28 -10.06 21.45
N ALA A 400 25.01 -8.75 21.44
CA ALA A 400 24.05 -8.11 20.54
C ALA A 400 24.37 -8.22 19.04
N LYS A 401 25.61 -8.58 18.66
CA LYS A 401 26.01 -8.82 17.27
C LYS A 401 25.51 -10.18 16.76
N GLU A 402 25.67 -11.24 17.55
CA GLU A 402 25.26 -12.60 17.19
C GLU A 402 23.73 -12.82 17.31
N ARG A 403 22.98 -11.85 17.86
CA ARG A 403 21.50 -11.97 18.03
C ARG A 403 20.73 -12.15 16.72
N CYS A 404 21.33 -11.74 15.60
CA CYS A 404 20.77 -11.93 14.26
C CYS A 404 21.41 -13.12 13.50
N HIS A 405 22.22 -13.92 14.19
CA HIS A 405 22.57 -15.27 13.77
C HIS A 405 21.57 -16.26 14.40
N LEU A 406 21.29 -17.36 13.70
CA LEU A 406 20.32 -18.36 14.13
C LEU A 406 20.97 -19.29 15.16
N HIS A 407 20.73 -19.00 16.44
CA HIS A 407 21.00 -19.87 17.56
C HIS A 407 19.69 -20.51 18.02
N CYS A 408 19.72 -21.81 18.26
CA CYS A 408 18.58 -22.59 18.74
C CYS A 408 19.01 -23.45 19.93
N GLU A 409 18.07 -23.75 20.81
CA GLU A 409 18.29 -24.48 22.05
C GLU A 409 17.52 -25.81 21.98
N SER A 410 18.19 -26.93 22.24
CA SER A 410 17.55 -28.24 22.29
C SER A 410 16.69 -28.35 23.54
N ARG A 411 15.39 -28.63 23.37
CA ARG A 411 14.47 -28.89 24.48
C ARG A 411 14.86 -30.13 25.30
N GLU A 412 15.50 -31.11 24.66
CA GLU A 412 15.85 -32.40 25.25
C GLU A 412 17.18 -32.39 26.04
N THR A 413 18.10 -31.47 25.72
CA THR A 413 19.45 -31.42 26.34
C THR A 413 19.84 -30.07 26.95
N GLY A 414 19.10 -29.00 26.65
CA GLY A 414 19.46 -27.62 27.03
C GLY A 414 20.70 -27.07 26.32
N GLU A 415 21.22 -27.77 25.28
CA GLU A 415 22.38 -27.31 24.53
C GLU A 415 21.99 -26.24 23.49
N VAL A 416 22.73 -25.13 23.49
CA VAL A 416 22.55 -24.02 22.55
C VAL A 416 23.51 -24.18 21.37
N VAL A 417 22.96 -24.46 20.20
CA VAL A 417 23.71 -24.71 18.97
C VAL A 417 23.55 -23.54 17.99
N SER A 418 24.66 -23.15 17.33
CA SER A 418 24.63 -22.19 16.22
C SER A 418 24.39 -22.92 14.90
N MET A 419 23.30 -22.58 14.21
CA MET A 419 22.93 -23.16 12.91
C MET A 419 23.77 -22.59 11.74
N LYS A 420 24.83 -21.83 12.03
CA LYS A 420 25.78 -21.23 11.06
C LYS A 420 25.11 -20.43 9.93
N ARG A 421 23.98 -19.79 10.23
CA ARG A 421 23.17 -18.96 9.32
C ARG A 421 22.71 -17.70 10.02
N MET A 422 22.41 -16.66 9.24
CA MET A 422 21.66 -15.49 9.72
C MET A 422 20.18 -15.85 9.86
N VAL A 423 19.46 -15.18 10.76
CA VAL A 423 17.99 -15.19 10.76
C VAL A 423 17.46 -14.43 9.54
N HIS A 424 16.25 -14.75 9.08
CA HIS A 424 15.61 -14.06 7.97
C HIS A 424 15.36 -12.57 8.29
N ASP A 425 15.60 -11.69 7.30
CA ASP A 425 15.40 -10.25 7.43
C ASP A 425 13.97 -9.92 7.89
N GLY A 426 13.83 -9.07 8.91
CA GLY A 426 12.55 -8.81 9.57
C GLY A 426 12.18 -9.79 10.69
N THR A 427 13.09 -10.67 11.11
CA THR A 427 13.03 -11.32 12.44
C THR A 427 13.40 -10.30 13.52
N ARG A 428 12.79 -10.33 14.71
CA ARG A 428 13.19 -9.47 15.84
C ARG A 428 14.61 -9.80 16.32
N CYS A 429 15.39 -8.78 16.68
CA CYS A 429 16.72 -8.98 17.27
C CYS A 429 16.63 -9.56 18.68
N SER A 430 15.64 -9.11 19.46
CA SER A 430 15.54 -9.36 20.88
C SER A 430 14.09 -9.55 21.29
N TYR A 431 13.87 -10.30 22.37
CA TYR A 431 12.57 -10.41 23.03
C TYR A 431 12.35 -9.31 24.08
N ARG A 432 13.38 -8.49 24.36
CA ARG A 432 13.29 -7.28 25.20
C ARG A 432 12.97 -6.01 24.42
N ASP A 433 13.06 -6.04 23.09
CA ASP A 433 12.76 -4.93 22.18
C ASP A 433 11.78 -5.40 21.11
N ALA A 434 10.53 -4.91 21.17
CA ALA A 434 9.46 -5.34 20.28
C ALA A 434 9.62 -4.88 18.82
N PHE A 435 10.53 -3.92 18.54
CA PHE A 435 10.63 -3.23 17.25
C PHE A 435 11.95 -3.45 16.52
N SER A 436 13.08 -3.58 17.22
CA SER A 436 14.38 -3.78 16.56
C SER A 436 14.43 -5.07 15.73
N LEU A 437 14.77 -4.95 14.44
CA LEU A 437 14.75 -6.04 13.46
C LEU A 437 16.15 -6.39 12.95
N CYS A 438 16.36 -7.68 12.69
CA CYS A 438 17.52 -8.19 11.99
C CYS A 438 17.44 -7.87 10.50
N VAL A 439 18.54 -7.36 9.95
CA VAL A 439 18.71 -7.02 8.53
C VAL A 439 20.13 -7.37 8.11
N ARG A 440 20.27 -8.38 7.24
CA ARG A 440 21.55 -8.91 6.73
C ARG A 440 22.56 -9.28 7.82
N GLY A 441 22.08 -9.86 8.92
CA GLY A 441 22.90 -10.26 10.08
C GLY A 441 23.20 -9.14 11.08
N ASP A 442 22.94 -7.87 10.76
CA ASP A 442 22.98 -6.78 11.73
C ASP A 442 21.63 -6.61 12.44
N CYS A 443 21.64 -6.30 13.73
CA CYS A 443 20.46 -5.72 14.36
C CYS A 443 20.31 -4.23 13.99
N LYS A 444 19.14 -3.82 13.49
CA LYS A 444 18.80 -2.42 13.22
C LYS A 444 17.69 -1.97 14.17
N LYS A 445 17.94 -0.87 14.89
CA LYS A 445 16.90 -0.26 15.73
C LYS A 445 15.79 0.32 14.86
N VAL A 446 14.55 0.08 15.27
CA VAL A 446 13.33 0.64 14.68
C VAL A 446 12.56 1.32 15.80
N GLY A 447 11.94 2.47 15.53
CA GLY A 447 11.01 3.09 16.47
C GLY A 447 9.66 2.39 16.48
N CYS A 448 8.86 2.66 17.50
CA CYS A 448 7.46 2.21 17.56
C CYS A 448 6.57 2.77 16.44
N ASP A 449 7.07 3.76 15.70
CA ASP A 449 6.45 4.39 14.52
C ASP A 449 6.74 3.63 13.21
N GLY A 450 7.46 2.50 13.27
CA GLY A 450 7.85 1.72 12.10
C GLY A 450 8.98 2.36 11.28
N VAL A 451 9.70 3.34 11.83
CA VAL A 451 10.80 4.02 11.13
C VAL A 451 12.14 3.48 11.63
N ILE A 452 12.96 2.95 10.70
CA ILE A 452 14.32 2.48 10.99
C ILE A 452 15.17 3.67 11.45
N GLY A 453 15.87 3.53 12.57
CA GLY A 453 16.65 4.59 13.20
C GLY A 453 15.85 5.57 14.07
N SER A 454 14.53 5.48 14.14
CA SER A 454 13.72 6.34 15.01
C SER A 454 14.00 6.07 16.50
N SER A 455 13.98 7.14 17.29
CA SER A 455 14.19 7.12 18.74
C SER A 455 12.89 6.91 19.53
N LYS A 456 11.72 6.98 18.88
CA LYS A 456 10.41 6.81 19.52
C LYS A 456 10.24 5.39 20.07
N GLN A 457 9.72 5.31 21.28
CA GLN A 457 9.43 4.06 21.98
C GLN A 457 7.97 4.09 22.44
N GLU A 458 7.41 2.91 22.71
CA GLU A 458 6.12 2.79 23.38
C GLU A 458 6.21 3.31 24.82
N ASP A 459 5.08 3.78 25.33
CA ASP A 459 4.86 3.95 26.76
C ASP A 459 4.55 2.60 27.46
N LYS A 460 4.27 2.64 28.77
CA LYS A 460 4.08 1.42 29.58
C LYS A 460 2.80 0.63 29.27
N CYS A 461 1.86 1.17 28.48
CA CYS A 461 0.67 0.46 28.03
C CYS A 461 0.70 0.13 26.53
N GLY A 462 1.65 0.69 25.76
CA GLY A 462 1.87 0.35 24.35
C GLY A 462 1.57 1.46 23.36
N VAL A 463 1.37 2.70 23.82
CA VAL A 463 1.11 3.84 22.93
C VAL A 463 2.45 4.38 22.41
N CYS A 464 2.65 4.38 21.10
CA CYS A 464 3.89 4.86 20.50
C CYS A 464 4.09 6.37 20.74
N GLY A 465 5.14 6.73 21.47
CA GLY A 465 5.37 8.12 21.90
C GLY A 465 4.36 8.64 22.92
N GLY A 466 3.64 7.74 23.61
CA GLY A 466 2.68 8.09 24.65
C GLY A 466 3.33 8.69 25.89
N ASP A 467 2.53 9.41 26.67
CA ASP A 467 2.90 10.05 27.94
C ASP A 467 2.61 9.16 29.17
N ASN A 468 2.07 7.95 28.97
CA ASN A 468 1.53 7.02 29.98
C ASN A 468 0.17 7.43 30.59
N SER A 469 -0.55 8.41 30.03
CA SER A 469 -1.85 8.87 30.56
C SER A 469 -2.93 7.77 30.59
N HIS A 470 -3.10 7.03 29.49
CA HIS A 470 -4.12 5.96 29.35
C HIS A 470 -3.66 4.58 29.85
N CYS A 471 -2.61 4.51 30.69
CA CYS A 471 -2.06 3.26 31.20
C CYS A 471 -2.72 2.81 32.51
N LYS A 472 -3.70 1.90 32.43
CA LYS A 472 -4.33 1.32 33.61
C LYS A 472 -3.45 0.22 34.22
N VAL A 473 -3.07 0.39 35.48
CA VAL A 473 -2.31 -0.59 36.27
C VAL A 473 -3.27 -1.52 37.00
N VAL A 474 -3.44 -2.74 36.49
CA VAL A 474 -4.25 -3.77 37.15
C VAL A 474 -3.38 -4.48 38.19
N LYS A 475 -3.86 -4.56 39.43
CA LYS A 475 -3.21 -5.29 40.53
C LYS A 475 -4.26 -6.05 41.34
N GLY A 476 -3.93 -7.24 41.81
CA GLY A 476 -4.85 -8.05 42.61
C GLY A 476 -4.13 -9.11 43.44
N THR A 477 -4.86 -9.65 44.42
CA THR A 477 -4.46 -10.84 45.17
C THR A 477 -5.59 -11.85 45.06
N PHE A 478 -5.27 -13.08 44.63
CA PHE A 478 -6.24 -14.15 44.49
C PHE A 478 -5.83 -15.33 45.36
N THR A 479 -6.75 -15.73 46.24
CA THR A 479 -6.48 -16.68 47.32
C THR A 479 -7.50 -17.81 47.26
N ARG A 480 -7.04 -19.06 47.24
CA ARG A 480 -7.90 -20.24 47.01
C ARG A 480 -7.35 -21.47 47.72
N SER A 481 -8.24 -22.23 48.37
CA SER A 481 -7.89 -23.53 48.94
C SER A 481 -8.08 -24.66 47.91
N PRO A 482 -7.22 -25.69 47.96
CA PRO A 482 -7.45 -26.96 47.29
C PRO A 482 -8.79 -27.59 47.67
N LYS A 483 -9.39 -28.32 46.71
CA LYS A 483 -10.64 -29.09 46.88
C LYS A 483 -10.64 -30.42 46.14
N ARG A 484 -9.60 -30.66 45.33
CA ARG A 484 -9.29 -31.85 44.52
C ARG A 484 -7.78 -31.81 44.23
N LEU A 485 -7.19 -32.97 43.95
CA LEU A 485 -5.86 -33.07 43.35
C LEU A 485 -5.88 -32.55 41.90
N GLY A 486 -4.72 -32.11 41.41
CA GLY A 486 -4.53 -31.52 40.08
C GLY A 486 -4.75 -30.00 40.03
N TYR A 487 -4.55 -29.42 38.83
CA TYR A 487 -4.51 -27.97 38.62
C TYR A 487 -5.70 -27.17 39.17
N ILE A 488 -5.39 -26.15 39.98
CA ILE A 488 -6.34 -25.13 40.43
C ILE A 488 -6.21 -23.90 39.54
N LYS A 489 -7.27 -23.53 38.81
CA LYS A 489 -7.33 -22.23 38.10
C LYS A 489 -7.42 -21.08 39.09
N MET A 490 -6.49 -20.14 38.99
CA MET A 490 -6.44 -18.93 39.82
C MET A 490 -7.13 -17.78 39.10
N PHE A 491 -6.52 -17.24 38.04
CA PHE A 491 -7.05 -16.12 37.25
C PHE A 491 -6.58 -16.20 35.79
N GLU A 492 -7.07 -15.29 34.96
CA GLU A 492 -6.67 -15.09 33.56
C GLU A 492 -6.12 -13.68 33.38
N ILE A 493 -5.18 -13.54 32.43
CA ILE A 493 -4.58 -12.26 32.06
C ILE A 493 -4.79 -12.09 30.55
N PRO A 494 -5.41 -10.98 30.09
CA PRO A 494 -5.79 -10.79 28.70
C PRO A 494 -4.57 -10.56 27.79
N ALA A 495 -4.78 -10.73 26.48
CA ALA A 495 -3.89 -10.21 25.46
C ALA A 495 -3.69 -8.68 25.61
N GLY A 496 -2.55 -8.17 25.15
CA GLY A 496 -2.15 -6.77 25.28
C GLY A 496 -1.57 -6.39 26.65
N ALA A 497 -1.66 -7.25 27.67
CA ALA A 497 -1.06 -6.99 28.98
C ALA A 497 0.48 -6.90 28.90
N ARG A 498 1.06 -5.93 29.62
CA ARG A 498 2.48 -5.57 29.67
C ARG A 498 2.98 -5.48 31.11
N HIS A 499 4.30 -5.55 31.30
CA HIS A 499 4.96 -5.52 32.61
C HIS A 499 4.29 -6.45 33.64
N LEU A 500 4.01 -7.68 33.22
CA LEU A 500 3.38 -8.69 34.06
C LEU A 500 4.37 -9.16 35.12
N LEU A 501 3.92 -9.14 36.36
CA LEU A 501 4.54 -9.79 37.51
C LEU A 501 3.47 -10.62 38.24
N ILE A 502 3.75 -11.90 38.43
CA ILE A 502 3.02 -12.82 39.31
C ILE A 502 3.98 -13.18 40.45
N GLN A 503 3.50 -13.14 41.69
CA GLN A 503 4.32 -13.42 42.87
C GLN A 503 3.47 -14.06 43.97
N GLU A 504 3.98 -15.15 44.55
CA GLU A 504 3.43 -15.80 45.73
C GLU A 504 3.38 -14.87 46.96
N ALA A 505 2.28 -14.93 47.71
CA ALA A 505 1.98 -14.03 48.82
C ALA A 505 2.08 -14.71 50.21
N ASP A 506 1.65 -15.97 50.31
CA ASP A 506 1.80 -16.84 51.48
C ASP A 506 2.68 -18.02 51.05
N THR A 507 3.71 -18.41 51.82
CA THR A 507 4.65 -19.50 51.48
C THR A 507 4.01 -20.89 51.62
N ALA A 508 3.16 -21.26 50.67
CA ALA A 508 2.36 -22.48 50.68
C ALA A 508 2.94 -23.43 49.63
N SER A 509 3.40 -24.64 49.97
CA SER A 509 4.12 -25.44 48.96
C SER A 509 3.19 -25.87 47.80
N HIS A 510 3.49 -25.31 46.64
CA HIS A 510 2.75 -25.42 45.38
C HIS A 510 3.68 -25.01 44.24
N HIS A 511 3.35 -25.42 43.01
CA HIS A 511 4.07 -25.02 41.80
C HIS A 511 3.16 -24.18 40.89
N LEU A 512 3.64 -23.03 40.43
CA LEU A 512 2.96 -22.14 39.50
C LEU A 512 3.03 -22.74 38.09
N ALA A 513 1.87 -22.93 37.47
CA ALA A 513 1.76 -23.39 36.09
C ALA A 513 1.03 -22.35 35.25
N VAL A 514 1.50 -22.11 34.02
CA VAL A 514 0.89 -21.14 33.11
C VAL A 514 0.66 -21.80 31.77
N LYS A 515 -0.55 -21.60 31.21
CA LYS A 515 -0.88 -22.05 29.85
C LYS A 515 -1.54 -20.94 29.05
N ASN A 516 -1.38 -20.99 27.73
CA ASN A 516 -2.14 -20.15 26.82
C ASN A 516 -3.58 -20.70 26.67
N LEU A 517 -4.57 -19.82 26.68
CA LEU A 517 -6.00 -20.18 26.65
C LEU A 517 -6.46 -20.64 25.26
N GLU A 518 -5.85 -20.11 24.19
CA GLU A 518 -6.28 -20.29 22.80
C GLU A 518 -5.65 -21.55 22.16
N THR A 519 -4.37 -21.78 22.39
CA THR A 519 -3.63 -22.98 21.92
C THR A 519 -3.67 -24.15 22.90
N GLY A 520 -4.04 -23.90 24.17
CA GLY A 520 -4.03 -24.88 25.24
C GLY A 520 -2.65 -25.32 25.75
N LYS A 521 -1.55 -24.91 25.09
CA LYS A 521 -0.17 -25.29 25.45
C LYS A 521 0.27 -24.67 26.77
N PHE A 522 1.04 -25.42 27.55
CA PHE A 522 1.77 -24.92 28.70
C PHE A 522 2.96 -24.03 28.28
N ILE A 523 3.20 -22.99 29.07
CA ILE A 523 4.30 -22.03 28.97
C ILE A 523 5.29 -22.27 30.13
N LEU A 524 4.76 -22.57 31.32
CA LEU A 524 5.53 -22.90 32.53
C LEU A 524 4.86 -24.09 33.23
N ASN A 525 5.69 -25.03 33.72
CA ASN A 525 5.38 -26.18 34.56
C ASN A 525 4.17 -27.03 34.11
N GLU A 526 4.48 -28.20 33.53
CA GLU A 526 3.49 -29.24 33.24
C GLU A 526 3.54 -30.32 34.33
N GLU A 527 2.44 -31.03 34.58
CA GLU A 527 2.23 -31.95 35.72
C GLU A 527 3.27 -33.09 35.82
N ASN A 528 3.95 -33.42 34.72
CA ASN A 528 5.03 -34.40 34.65
C ASN A 528 6.44 -33.78 34.45
N ASN A 529 6.54 -32.46 34.38
CA ASN A 529 7.77 -31.73 34.06
C ASN A 529 7.75 -30.34 34.76
N LEU A 530 8.01 -30.37 36.06
CA LEU A 530 8.19 -29.20 36.93
C LEU A 530 9.64 -28.74 36.84
N ASP A 531 9.89 -27.45 36.62
CA ASP A 531 11.25 -26.91 36.62
C ASP A 531 11.65 -26.44 38.04
N PRO A 532 12.61 -27.11 38.71
CA PRO A 532 13.01 -26.76 40.07
C PRO A 532 13.92 -25.53 40.14
N ASN A 533 14.37 -24.98 39.00
CA ASN A 533 15.39 -23.94 38.95
C ASN A 533 14.85 -22.61 38.43
N SER A 534 15.40 -21.52 38.97
CA SER A 534 15.21 -20.17 38.42
C SER A 534 15.82 -20.08 37.01
N ARG A 535 15.03 -19.69 36.01
CA ARG A 535 15.45 -19.62 34.60
C ARG A 535 14.78 -18.50 33.79
N SER A 536 15.49 -18.02 32.77
CA SER A 536 14.96 -17.16 31.70
C SER A 536 14.72 -17.99 30.44
N PHE A 537 13.55 -17.90 29.82
CA PHE A 537 13.21 -18.66 28.60
C PHE A 537 12.28 -17.86 27.67
N ILE A 538 12.22 -18.25 26.40
CA ILE A 538 11.43 -17.56 25.36
C ILE A 538 10.17 -18.38 25.05
N ALA A 539 8.99 -17.75 25.10
CA ALA A 539 7.73 -18.38 24.75
C ALA A 539 6.67 -17.34 24.34
N MET A 540 5.78 -17.69 23.40
CA MET A 540 4.73 -16.80 22.85
C MET A 540 5.28 -15.48 22.26
N GLY A 541 6.54 -15.47 21.80
CA GLY A 541 7.20 -14.30 21.22
C GLY A 541 7.63 -13.22 22.23
N VAL A 542 7.74 -13.56 23.52
CA VAL A 542 8.32 -12.72 24.58
C VAL A 542 9.26 -13.54 25.48
N GLU A 543 10.13 -12.85 26.22
CA GLU A 543 10.97 -13.46 27.26
C GLU A 543 10.19 -13.57 28.57
N TRP A 544 10.33 -14.71 29.24
CA TRP A 544 9.81 -15.01 30.56
C TRP A 544 10.97 -15.23 31.53
N GLU A 545 10.89 -14.61 32.70
CA GLU A 545 11.82 -14.86 33.80
C GLU A 545 11.05 -15.47 34.97
N TYR A 546 11.38 -16.73 35.26
CA TYR A 546 10.86 -17.49 36.40
C TYR A 546 11.95 -17.57 37.46
N ARG A 547 11.64 -17.19 38.70
CA ARG A 547 12.51 -17.39 39.86
C ARG A 547 11.75 -18.03 41.00
N ASN A 548 12.31 -19.11 41.54
CA ASN A 548 11.92 -19.71 42.80
C ASN A 548 13.08 -19.47 43.80
N GLU A 549 12.82 -18.64 44.81
CA GLU A 549 13.76 -18.26 45.86
C GLU A 549 13.08 -18.47 47.21
N ASP A 550 13.70 -19.20 48.14
CA ASP A 550 13.15 -19.49 49.48
C ASP A 550 11.74 -20.14 49.49
N ASN A 551 11.41 -20.98 48.49
CA ASN A 551 10.05 -21.48 48.23
C ASN A 551 9.01 -20.35 48.09
N ARG A 552 9.39 -19.29 47.37
CA ARG A 552 8.51 -18.20 46.94
C ARG A 552 8.64 -18.01 45.44
N GLU A 553 7.63 -18.43 44.70
CA GLU A 553 7.67 -18.35 43.24
C GLU A 553 7.31 -16.96 42.69
N THR A 554 8.07 -16.55 41.68
CA THR A 554 7.83 -15.33 40.91
C THR A 554 7.99 -15.59 39.42
N LEU A 555 7.08 -15.02 38.61
CA LEU A 555 7.10 -15.09 37.16
C LEU A 555 6.86 -13.69 36.60
N GLN A 556 7.75 -13.22 35.71
CA GLN A 556 7.60 -11.92 35.07
C GLN A 556 7.91 -11.93 33.57
N THR A 557 7.26 -11.02 32.84
CA THR A 557 7.56 -10.70 31.44
C THR A 557 7.20 -9.24 31.14
N ILE A 558 7.90 -8.62 30.20
CA ILE A 558 7.59 -7.25 29.76
C ILE A 558 6.34 -7.18 28.88
N GLY A 559 5.96 -8.28 28.19
CA GLY A 559 4.88 -8.27 27.21
C GLY A 559 5.22 -7.50 25.92
N PRO A 560 4.22 -7.13 25.09
CA PRO A 560 2.80 -7.43 25.26
C PRO A 560 2.48 -8.92 25.05
N LEU A 561 1.55 -9.47 25.83
CA LEU A 561 1.04 -10.82 25.60
C LEU A 561 0.21 -10.85 24.30
N ARG A 562 0.52 -11.75 23.37
CA ARG A 562 -0.21 -11.86 22.09
C ARG A 562 -1.58 -12.55 22.18
N GLY A 563 -1.79 -13.34 23.23
CA GLY A 563 -3.03 -14.09 23.49
C GLY A 563 -3.25 -14.22 24.99
N THR A 564 -4.47 -14.60 25.37
CA THR A 564 -4.89 -14.71 26.78
C THR A 564 -4.20 -15.90 27.46
N ILE A 565 -3.72 -15.72 28.69
CA ILE A 565 -3.13 -16.80 29.49
C ILE A 565 -4.00 -17.15 30.70
N THR A 566 -4.01 -18.42 31.08
CA THR A 566 -4.59 -18.92 32.33
C THR A 566 -3.47 -19.22 33.32
N VAL A 567 -3.56 -18.63 34.51
CA VAL A 567 -2.69 -18.94 35.64
C VAL A 567 -3.30 -20.07 36.47
N LEU A 568 -2.51 -21.12 36.66
CA LEU A 568 -2.84 -22.34 37.38
C LEU A 568 -1.85 -22.53 38.53
N VAL A 569 -2.23 -23.32 39.53
CA VAL A 569 -1.30 -23.83 40.56
C VAL A 569 -1.50 -25.33 40.76
N ILE A 570 -0.40 -26.04 40.98
CA ILE A 570 -0.36 -27.46 41.34
C ILE A 570 -0.10 -27.52 42.86
N PRO A 571 -1.11 -27.87 43.69
CA PRO A 571 -0.94 -27.92 45.14
C PRO A 571 -0.21 -29.20 45.57
N GLU A 572 0.78 -29.09 46.47
CA GLU A 572 1.40 -30.26 47.10
C GLU A 572 0.67 -30.71 48.39
N GLY A 573 -0.19 -29.85 48.95
CA GLY A 573 -1.02 -30.16 50.12
C GLY A 573 -2.22 -29.20 50.26
N ASP A 574 -3.04 -29.38 51.30
CA ASP A 574 -4.29 -28.63 51.52
C ASP A 574 -4.11 -27.17 52.01
N SER A 575 -2.92 -26.60 51.84
CA SER A 575 -2.59 -25.23 52.25
C SER A 575 -3.35 -24.18 51.44
N ARG A 576 -3.59 -22.99 52.03
CA ARG A 576 -4.33 -21.91 51.36
C ARG A 576 -3.39 -21.12 50.45
N ILE A 577 -3.32 -21.49 49.17
CA ILE A 577 -2.49 -20.81 48.18
C ILE A 577 -3.01 -19.38 47.93
N SER A 578 -2.08 -18.42 47.84
CA SER A 578 -2.35 -17.00 47.66
C SER A 578 -1.33 -16.38 46.71
N LEU A 579 -1.80 -15.89 45.56
CA LEU A 579 -0.96 -15.26 44.53
C LEU A 579 -1.31 -13.77 44.39
N THR A 580 -0.31 -12.91 44.36
CA THR A 580 -0.43 -11.55 43.83
C THR A 580 -0.16 -11.53 42.33
N TYR A 581 -0.80 -10.61 41.63
CA TYR A 581 -0.46 -10.26 40.25
C TYR A 581 -0.53 -8.75 40.03
N LYS A 582 0.27 -8.27 39.08
CA LYS A 582 0.32 -6.89 38.62
C LYS A 582 0.64 -6.88 37.13
N TYR A 583 -0.10 -6.10 36.34
CA TYR A 583 0.23 -5.81 34.95
C TYR A 583 -0.27 -4.41 34.56
N MET A 584 0.13 -3.95 33.38
CA MET A 584 -0.32 -2.69 32.78
C MET A 584 -1.02 -3.01 31.45
N ILE A 585 -2.06 -2.25 31.13
CA ILE A 585 -2.81 -2.40 29.87
C ILE A 585 -3.39 -1.03 29.48
N HIS A 586 -3.61 -0.81 28.19
CA HIS A 586 -4.31 0.39 27.70
C HIS A 586 -5.76 0.37 28.17
N GLU A 587 -6.29 1.52 28.58
CA GLU A 587 -7.63 1.65 29.16
C GLU A 587 -8.74 1.09 28.24
N ASP A 588 -8.70 1.43 26.94
CA ASP A 588 -9.68 0.93 25.97
C ASP A 588 -9.63 -0.59 25.72
N SER A 589 -8.48 -1.24 25.96
CA SER A 589 -8.35 -2.69 25.74
C SER A 589 -9.12 -3.54 26.75
N LEU A 590 -9.67 -2.92 27.79
CA LEU A 590 -10.58 -3.55 28.75
C LEU A 590 -12.06 -3.43 28.36
N ASN A 591 -12.39 -2.74 27.25
CA ASN A 591 -13.75 -2.65 26.72
C ASN A 591 -14.20 -3.91 25.94
N VAL A 592 -13.54 -5.06 26.18
CA VAL A 592 -14.01 -6.40 25.80
C VAL A 592 -14.60 -7.05 27.06
N ASP A 593 -15.93 -7.16 27.10
CA ASP A 593 -16.73 -7.55 28.27
C ASP A 593 -16.52 -6.67 29.53
N ASP A 594 -16.86 -5.38 29.39
CA ASP A 594 -17.09 -4.47 30.52
C ASP A 594 -18.30 -4.94 31.37
N ASN A 595 -18.04 -5.91 32.26
CA ASN A 595 -18.92 -6.35 33.34
C ASN A 595 -18.10 -6.91 34.53
N ASN A 596 -17.08 -6.18 35.00
CA ASN A 596 -16.73 -6.20 36.44
C ASN A 596 -15.73 -5.12 36.89
N VAL A 597 -16.08 -4.47 38.01
CA VAL A 597 -15.18 -3.92 39.04
C VAL A 597 -14.29 -2.72 38.66
N LEU A 598 -14.34 -1.57 39.35
CA LEU A 598 -15.37 -0.94 40.21
C LEU A 598 -14.80 0.45 40.58
N GLU A 599 -15.52 1.53 40.31
CA GLU A 599 -15.36 2.80 41.05
C GLU A 599 -16.72 3.52 41.10
N ASP A 600 -16.86 4.54 41.97
CA ASP A 600 -18.15 4.84 42.61
C ASP A 600 -19.17 5.61 41.74
N ASP A 601 -20.11 4.87 41.14
CA ASP A 601 -21.28 5.40 40.41
C ASP A 601 -22.61 5.11 41.14
N SER A 602 -22.59 5.10 42.48
CA SER A 602 -23.71 4.68 43.35
C SER A 602 -25.00 5.52 43.26
N VAL A 603 -25.00 6.63 42.52
CA VAL A 603 -26.12 7.58 42.39
C VAL A 603 -26.90 7.44 41.07
N ASN A 604 -26.33 6.82 40.04
CA ASN A 604 -26.86 6.86 38.66
C ASN A 604 -27.87 5.76 38.29
N HIS A 605 -28.32 4.95 39.25
CA HIS A 605 -29.18 3.79 39.01
C HIS A 605 -30.43 3.79 39.91
N GLU A 606 -31.57 3.27 39.41
CA GLU A 606 -32.84 3.26 40.15
C GLU A 606 -33.76 2.06 39.80
N TRP A 607 -34.69 1.71 40.70
CA TRP A 607 -35.69 0.67 40.46
C TRP A 607 -36.90 1.18 39.67
N ALA A 608 -36.93 0.94 38.36
CA ALA A 608 -38.05 1.29 37.48
C ALA A 608 -38.97 0.09 37.16
N LEU A 609 -40.21 0.36 36.77
CA LEU A 609 -41.17 -0.67 36.37
C LEU A 609 -40.75 -1.27 35.00
N LYS A 610 -40.32 -2.54 34.98
CA LYS A 610 -39.87 -3.22 33.75
C LYS A 610 -41.01 -3.80 32.93
N LYS A 611 -41.99 -4.43 33.60
CA LYS A 611 -43.27 -4.90 33.02
C LYS A 611 -44.21 -5.40 34.12
N TRP A 612 -45.49 -5.56 33.78
CA TRP A 612 -46.40 -6.40 34.55
C TRP A 612 -46.13 -7.89 34.28
N THR A 613 -46.53 -8.78 35.19
CA THR A 613 -46.60 -10.22 34.91
C THR A 613 -47.66 -10.53 33.85
N PRO A 614 -47.61 -11.72 33.23
CA PRO A 614 -48.82 -12.33 32.68
C PRO A 614 -49.96 -12.35 33.72
N CYS A 615 -51.21 -12.30 33.26
CA CYS A 615 -52.37 -12.44 34.15
C CYS A 615 -52.43 -13.87 34.69
N SER A 616 -52.72 -14.04 35.99
CA SER A 616 -52.72 -15.37 36.64
C SER A 616 -53.83 -16.32 36.13
N LYS A 617 -54.84 -15.79 35.41
CA LYS A 617 -55.80 -16.58 34.64
C LYS A 617 -55.95 -15.99 33.23
N PRO A 618 -56.15 -16.80 32.18
CA PRO A 618 -56.40 -16.28 30.83
C PRO A 618 -57.77 -15.60 30.69
N CYS A 619 -58.75 -16.05 31.48
CA CYS A 619 -60.15 -15.59 31.56
C CYS A 619 -60.70 -16.01 32.95
N GLY A 620 -61.84 -15.48 33.38
CA GLY A 620 -62.46 -15.78 34.69
C GLY A 620 -61.82 -15.09 35.89
N GLY A 621 -61.30 -13.87 35.72
CA GLY A 621 -60.81 -13.01 36.80
C GLY A 621 -59.46 -13.45 37.39
N GLY A 622 -58.37 -12.89 36.89
CA GLY A 622 -57.01 -13.11 37.38
C GLY A 622 -56.40 -11.89 38.09
N SER A 623 -55.12 -11.98 38.45
CA SER A 623 -54.31 -10.87 38.95
C SER A 623 -52.96 -10.77 38.25
N GLN A 624 -52.44 -9.54 38.13
CA GLN A 624 -51.09 -9.21 37.69
C GLN A 624 -50.32 -8.51 38.80
N PHE A 625 -48.99 -8.62 38.76
CA PHE A 625 -48.07 -7.97 39.68
C PHE A 625 -47.03 -7.13 38.91
N THR A 626 -46.54 -6.04 39.48
CA THR A 626 -45.42 -5.29 38.89
C THR A 626 -44.10 -6.04 39.06
N LYS A 627 -43.32 -6.15 37.97
CA LYS A 627 -41.91 -6.55 38.01
C LYS A 627 -41.03 -5.33 37.74
N TYR A 628 -40.39 -4.84 38.80
CA TYR A 628 -39.34 -3.83 38.71
C TYR A 628 -38.04 -4.43 38.14
N GLY A 629 -37.24 -3.58 37.53
CA GLY A 629 -35.87 -3.86 37.10
C GLY A 629 -35.00 -2.63 37.35
N CYS A 630 -33.69 -2.82 37.35
CA CYS A 630 -32.76 -1.70 37.46
C CYS A 630 -32.78 -0.87 36.16
N ARG A 631 -32.73 0.45 36.29
CA ARG A 631 -32.70 1.42 35.19
C ARG A 631 -31.59 2.43 35.45
N ARG A 632 -30.76 2.71 34.45
CA ARG A 632 -29.77 3.79 34.52
C ARG A 632 -30.47 5.14 34.30
N ARG A 633 -30.12 6.15 35.09
CA ARG A 633 -30.80 7.46 35.08
C ARG A 633 -30.50 8.25 33.81
N LEU A 634 -29.24 8.29 33.39
CA LEU A 634 -28.74 9.08 32.24
C LEU A 634 -29.46 8.80 30.92
N ASP A 635 -29.72 7.53 30.58
CA ASP A 635 -30.29 7.11 29.29
C ASP A 635 -31.61 6.34 29.42
N HIS A 636 -32.13 6.21 30.64
CA HIS A 636 -33.34 5.47 30.99
C HIS A 636 -33.33 3.99 30.54
N ARG A 637 -32.17 3.39 30.21
CA ARG A 637 -32.09 1.98 29.77
C ARG A 637 -32.19 1.00 30.94
N MET A 638 -32.86 -0.12 30.68
CA MET A 638 -33.14 -1.16 31.69
C MET A 638 -31.97 -2.15 31.83
N VAL A 639 -31.01 -1.83 32.69
CA VAL A 639 -29.79 -2.60 32.95
C VAL A 639 -30.01 -3.89 33.77
N HIS A 640 -28.93 -4.63 34.07
CA HIS A 640 -29.00 -5.85 34.88
C HIS A 640 -29.38 -5.56 36.35
N ARG A 641 -30.02 -6.52 37.02
CA ARG A 641 -30.55 -6.34 38.40
C ARG A 641 -29.48 -6.12 39.47
N ALA A 642 -28.21 -6.40 39.18
CA ALA A 642 -27.10 -6.25 40.12
C ALA A 642 -26.80 -4.78 40.47
N PHE A 643 -26.90 -3.88 39.48
CA PHE A 643 -26.58 -2.45 39.62
C PHE A 643 -27.55 -1.66 40.53
N CYS A 644 -28.68 -2.26 40.94
CA CYS A 644 -29.60 -1.72 41.93
C CYS A 644 -29.71 -2.62 43.17
N SER A 645 -28.78 -3.56 43.38
CA SER A 645 -28.86 -4.54 44.48
C SER A 645 -28.71 -3.89 45.87
N ALA A 646 -27.98 -2.78 45.96
CA ALA A 646 -27.80 -1.97 47.16
C ALA A 646 -28.97 -0.97 47.42
N LEU A 647 -29.90 -0.81 46.47
CA LEU A 647 -31.03 0.12 46.58
C LEU A 647 -32.29 -0.63 47.05
N GLU A 648 -33.06 -0.05 47.98
CA GLU A 648 -34.28 -0.71 48.46
C GLU A 648 -35.29 -0.89 47.33
N LYS A 649 -35.78 -2.12 47.18
CA LYS A 649 -36.60 -2.53 46.05
C LYS A 649 -38.10 -2.29 46.32
N PRO A 650 -38.82 -1.51 45.48
CA PRO A 650 -40.24 -1.27 45.64
C PRO A 650 -41.09 -2.55 45.71
N ARG A 651 -42.10 -2.53 46.58
CA ARG A 651 -43.06 -3.63 46.77
C ARG A 651 -43.90 -3.83 45.50
N ALA A 652 -44.20 -5.09 45.17
CA ALA A 652 -44.95 -5.43 43.96
C ALA A 652 -46.43 -5.03 44.08
N ILE A 653 -46.87 -4.13 43.20
CA ILE A 653 -48.26 -3.65 43.15
C ILE A 653 -49.11 -4.70 42.43
N ARG A 654 -50.28 -5.03 42.99
CA ARG A 654 -51.23 -6.00 42.44
C ARG A 654 -52.38 -5.29 41.72
N ARG A 655 -52.80 -5.81 40.56
CA ARG A 655 -53.98 -5.34 39.80
C ARG A 655 -54.81 -6.52 39.30
N ALA A 656 -56.13 -6.35 39.18
CA ALA A 656 -57.00 -7.32 38.52
C ALA A 656 -56.79 -7.35 37.00
N CYS A 657 -57.17 -8.45 36.34
CA CYS A 657 -57.05 -8.65 34.90
C CYS A 657 -57.99 -9.76 34.39
N ASN A 658 -58.26 -9.76 33.09
CA ASN A 658 -59.02 -10.78 32.35
C ASN A 658 -60.35 -11.20 33.02
N PRO A 659 -61.31 -10.27 33.20
CA PRO A 659 -62.61 -10.57 33.83
C PRO A 659 -63.58 -11.37 32.95
N GLN A 660 -63.33 -11.48 31.64
CA GLN A 660 -64.19 -12.17 30.67
C GLN A 660 -64.19 -13.69 30.87
N GLU A 661 -65.26 -14.38 30.49
CA GLU A 661 -65.42 -15.85 30.64
C GLU A 661 -64.72 -16.67 29.52
N CYS A 662 -64.62 -17.99 29.69
CA CYS A 662 -63.80 -18.87 28.85
C CYS A 662 -64.63 -19.81 27.94
N SER A 663 -64.25 -19.93 26.66
CA SER A 663 -64.77 -20.93 25.69
C SER A 663 -63.87 -22.18 25.59
N GLN A 664 -64.39 -23.30 25.06
CA GLN A 664 -63.65 -24.56 24.91
C GLN A 664 -62.95 -24.72 23.53
N PRO A 665 -61.86 -25.53 23.42
CA PRO A 665 -61.09 -25.74 22.19
C PRO A 665 -61.56 -26.93 21.32
N VAL A 666 -61.12 -26.96 20.06
CA VAL A 666 -61.56 -27.89 19.00
C VAL A 666 -60.37 -28.32 18.11
N TRP A 667 -60.43 -29.52 17.51
CA TRP A 667 -59.45 -29.98 16.52
C TRP A 667 -59.60 -29.30 15.14
N VAL A 668 -58.47 -28.99 14.51
CA VAL A 668 -58.38 -28.57 13.10
C VAL A 668 -57.32 -29.40 12.38
N ALA A 669 -57.68 -29.97 11.23
CA ALA A 669 -56.76 -30.63 10.30
C ALA A 669 -56.44 -29.71 9.11
N GLY A 670 -55.20 -29.77 8.62
CA GLY A 670 -54.80 -29.13 7.35
C GLY A 670 -54.85 -30.10 6.17
N ASP A 671 -54.36 -29.62 5.03
CA ASP A 671 -54.34 -30.37 3.77
C ASP A 671 -53.34 -31.54 3.76
N TRP A 672 -53.53 -32.46 2.82
CA TRP A 672 -52.67 -33.62 2.61
C TRP A 672 -51.45 -33.27 1.76
N GLU A 673 -50.26 -33.64 2.25
CA GLU A 673 -48.99 -33.56 1.53
C GLU A 673 -48.99 -34.46 0.28
N PRO A 674 -48.11 -34.26 -0.72
CA PRO A 674 -47.94 -35.17 -1.85
C PRO A 674 -47.66 -36.62 -1.42
N CYS A 675 -48.06 -37.58 -2.25
CA CYS A 675 -47.86 -39.01 -1.95
C CYS A 675 -46.37 -39.38 -1.97
N SER A 676 -45.92 -40.11 -0.93
CA SER A 676 -44.51 -40.50 -0.76
C SER A 676 -43.95 -41.45 -1.82
N ARG A 677 -44.79 -42.00 -2.70
CA ARG A 677 -44.40 -42.82 -3.86
C ARG A 677 -45.34 -42.54 -5.03
N SER A 678 -44.81 -42.59 -6.26
CA SER A 678 -45.61 -42.52 -7.49
C SER A 678 -46.26 -43.85 -7.86
N CYS A 679 -45.65 -44.97 -7.48
CA CYS A 679 -46.18 -46.32 -7.66
C CYS A 679 -45.73 -47.26 -6.52
N GLY A 680 -46.31 -48.45 -6.47
CA GLY A 680 -46.05 -49.51 -5.49
C GLY A 680 -47.06 -49.50 -4.34
N ARG A 681 -47.32 -50.68 -3.76
CA ARG A 681 -48.41 -50.91 -2.77
C ARG A 681 -48.31 -50.11 -1.45
N ALA A 682 -47.24 -49.33 -1.26
CA ALA A 682 -46.81 -48.69 -0.01
C ALA A 682 -46.65 -47.15 -0.08
N GLY A 683 -47.34 -46.46 -1.00
CA GLY A 683 -47.44 -45.00 -0.98
C GLY A 683 -48.24 -44.50 0.24
N LEU A 684 -47.78 -43.39 0.85
CA LEU A 684 -48.43 -42.75 2.01
C LEU A 684 -48.49 -41.23 1.86
N GLN A 685 -49.60 -40.60 2.25
CA GLN A 685 -49.73 -39.16 2.46
C GLN A 685 -49.86 -38.85 3.96
N VAL A 686 -49.40 -37.66 4.36
CA VAL A 686 -49.44 -37.14 5.73
C VAL A 686 -50.16 -35.79 5.73
N ARG A 687 -50.78 -35.40 6.85
CA ARG A 687 -51.32 -34.04 7.05
C ARG A 687 -51.10 -33.54 8.48
N SER A 688 -51.07 -32.22 8.63
CA SER A 688 -51.02 -31.57 9.95
C SER A 688 -52.39 -31.65 10.66
N VAL A 689 -52.37 -31.90 11.98
CA VAL A 689 -53.58 -31.95 12.82
C VAL A 689 -53.25 -31.30 14.17
N ARG A 690 -53.93 -30.18 14.48
CA ARG A 690 -53.64 -29.29 15.61
C ARG A 690 -54.88 -28.98 16.45
N CYS A 691 -54.72 -28.93 17.77
CA CYS A 691 -55.76 -28.49 18.70
C CYS A 691 -55.74 -26.95 18.76
N VAL A 692 -56.90 -26.29 18.61
CA VAL A 692 -57.01 -24.83 18.62
C VAL A 692 -58.19 -24.33 19.44
N GLN A 693 -58.04 -23.16 20.07
CA GLN A 693 -59.11 -22.49 20.80
C GLN A 693 -59.55 -21.24 20.01
N PRO A 694 -60.82 -21.11 19.62
CA PRO A 694 -61.34 -19.87 19.03
C PRO A 694 -61.54 -18.82 20.13
N LEU A 695 -60.92 -17.64 19.95
CA LEU A 695 -61.20 -16.46 20.76
C LEU A 695 -62.31 -15.62 20.10
N HIS A 696 -62.96 -14.75 20.88
CA HIS A 696 -64.12 -13.93 20.49
C HIS A 696 -63.94 -13.03 19.24
N ASN A 697 -62.72 -12.88 18.71
CA ASN A 697 -62.41 -12.07 17.52
C ASN A 697 -62.05 -12.94 16.29
N ASN A 698 -62.57 -14.17 16.18
CA ASN A 698 -62.26 -15.17 15.14
C ASN A 698 -60.77 -15.60 15.04
N VAL A 699 -59.89 -15.12 15.92
CA VAL A 699 -58.49 -15.56 15.98
C VAL A 699 -58.40 -16.89 16.72
N THR A 700 -57.90 -17.93 16.04
CA THR A 700 -57.67 -19.25 16.64
C THR A 700 -56.26 -19.38 17.22
N ARG A 701 -56.15 -19.69 18.51
CA ARG A 701 -54.86 -19.95 19.19
C ARG A 701 -54.56 -21.45 19.20
N SER A 702 -53.32 -21.84 18.89
CA SER A 702 -52.86 -23.23 19.07
C SER A 702 -52.77 -23.59 20.56
N VAL A 703 -53.32 -24.74 20.96
CA VAL A 703 -53.38 -25.22 22.36
C VAL A 703 -52.83 -26.64 22.45
N HIS A 704 -52.30 -27.00 23.61
CA HIS A 704 -51.71 -28.32 23.84
C HIS A 704 -52.76 -29.44 23.73
N THR A 705 -52.41 -30.52 23.01
CA THR A 705 -53.25 -31.68 22.66
C THR A 705 -54.19 -32.18 23.77
N LYS A 706 -53.72 -32.23 25.02
CA LYS A 706 -54.48 -32.69 26.20
C LYS A 706 -55.76 -31.89 26.54
N HIS A 707 -56.03 -30.78 25.85
CA HIS A 707 -57.20 -29.94 26.09
C HIS A 707 -58.29 -30.04 25.02
N CYS A 708 -58.03 -30.68 23.87
CA CYS A 708 -59.08 -31.04 22.92
C CYS A 708 -59.67 -32.42 23.26
N ASN A 709 -60.88 -32.68 22.77
CA ASN A 709 -61.58 -33.96 22.91
C ASN A 709 -60.89 -35.12 22.16
N ASP A 710 -61.25 -36.37 22.48
CA ASP A 710 -60.53 -37.56 21.99
C ASP A 710 -60.71 -37.86 20.49
N HIS A 711 -61.67 -37.21 19.82
CA HIS A 711 -61.94 -37.36 18.38
C HIS A 711 -60.90 -36.64 17.50
N ARG A 712 -59.64 -37.07 17.58
CA ARG A 712 -58.53 -36.54 16.78
C ARG A 712 -58.59 -37.04 15.32
N PRO A 713 -58.61 -36.17 14.31
CA PRO A 713 -58.55 -36.58 12.90
C PRO A 713 -57.28 -37.37 12.52
N GLU A 714 -57.43 -38.32 11.60
CA GLU A 714 -56.30 -39.09 11.05
C GLU A 714 -55.22 -38.19 10.43
N SER A 715 -53.94 -38.47 10.71
CA SER A 715 -52.81 -37.71 10.17
C SER A 715 -52.06 -38.41 9.04
N ARG A 716 -52.43 -39.65 8.67
CA ARG A 716 -51.76 -40.47 7.63
C ARG A 716 -52.78 -41.28 6.84
N ARG A 717 -52.64 -41.38 5.51
CA ARG A 717 -53.45 -42.24 4.63
C ARG A 717 -52.62 -42.90 3.54
N ALA A 718 -53.08 -44.01 2.97
CA ALA A 718 -52.44 -44.67 1.83
C ALA A 718 -52.76 -43.97 0.49
N CYS A 719 -51.88 -44.13 -0.51
CA CYS A 719 -52.02 -43.54 -1.85
C CYS A 719 -51.24 -44.35 -2.92
N ASN A 720 -51.50 -44.08 -4.20
CA ASN A 720 -50.74 -44.51 -5.38
C ASN A 720 -50.31 -45.99 -5.42
N ARG A 721 -51.27 -46.91 -5.18
CA ARG A 721 -51.03 -48.36 -5.06
C ARG A 721 -50.90 -49.13 -6.38
N GLU A 722 -50.43 -48.49 -7.44
CA GLU A 722 -50.28 -49.10 -8.77
C GLU A 722 -48.99 -49.94 -8.88
N LEU A 723 -48.88 -50.80 -9.90
CA LEU A 723 -47.68 -51.62 -10.11
C LEU A 723 -46.60 -50.79 -10.84
N CYS A 724 -45.38 -50.78 -10.30
CA CYS A 724 -44.25 -50.12 -10.96
C CYS A 724 -43.73 -50.96 -12.16
N PRO A 725 -43.30 -50.34 -13.28
CA PRO A 725 -42.76 -51.05 -14.42
C PRO A 725 -41.43 -51.78 -14.09
N GLY A 726 -41.23 -52.95 -14.71
CA GLY A 726 -40.04 -53.79 -14.53
C GLY A 726 -38.74 -53.17 -15.07
N ARG A 727 -37.59 -53.65 -14.58
CA ARG A 727 -36.28 -53.06 -14.87
C ARG A 727 -35.39 -54.00 -15.68
N TRP A 728 -34.86 -53.51 -16.80
CA TRP A 728 -33.91 -54.24 -17.64
C TRP A 728 -32.51 -54.26 -17.01
N GLN A 729 -31.83 -55.40 -17.13
CA GLN A 729 -30.46 -55.62 -16.68
C GLN A 729 -29.67 -56.28 -17.82
N ALA A 730 -28.48 -55.76 -18.11
CA ALA A 730 -27.64 -56.22 -19.21
C ALA A 730 -26.47 -57.09 -18.71
N GLY A 731 -26.15 -58.14 -19.46
CA GLY A 731 -24.98 -59.00 -19.24
C GLY A 731 -23.69 -58.44 -19.84
N PRO A 732 -22.58 -59.21 -19.76
CA PRO A 732 -21.32 -58.88 -20.42
C PRO A 732 -21.45 -58.95 -21.95
N TRP A 733 -20.60 -58.19 -22.65
CA TRP A 733 -20.46 -58.24 -24.11
C TRP A 733 -19.66 -59.46 -24.57
N SER A 734 -19.98 -59.96 -25.76
CA SER A 734 -19.16 -60.89 -26.54
C SER A 734 -17.82 -60.26 -26.94
N GLN A 735 -16.88 -61.07 -27.45
CA GLN A 735 -15.77 -60.53 -28.21
C GLN A 735 -16.27 -59.88 -29.51
N CYS A 736 -15.56 -58.86 -29.98
CA CYS A 736 -15.89 -58.13 -31.21
C CYS A 736 -15.65 -59.02 -32.44
N SER A 737 -16.52 -58.93 -33.45
CA SER A 737 -16.47 -59.75 -34.67
C SER A 737 -15.21 -59.54 -35.54
N VAL A 738 -14.49 -58.43 -35.35
CA VAL A 738 -13.20 -58.14 -36.00
C VAL A 738 -12.22 -57.47 -35.02
N THR A 739 -10.92 -57.64 -35.25
CA THR A 739 -9.84 -57.03 -34.47
C THR A 739 -9.50 -55.60 -34.89
N CYS A 740 -9.87 -55.18 -36.11
CA CYS A 740 -9.78 -53.80 -36.58
C CYS A 740 -10.86 -53.51 -37.64
N GLY A 741 -11.17 -52.22 -37.84
CA GLY A 741 -12.30 -51.78 -38.68
C GLY A 741 -13.62 -51.69 -37.91
N ASN A 742 -14.73 -51.53 -38.64
CA ASN A 742 -16.08 -51.48 -38.05
C ASN A 742 -16.51 -52.89 -37.64
N GLY A 743 -16.65 -53.10 -36.33
CA GLY A 743 -17.05 -54.39 -35.76
C GLY A 743 -18.34 -54.31 -34.95
N THR A 744 -18.88 -55.48 -34.66
CA THR A 744 -20.07 -55.69 -33.83
C THR A 744 -19.76 -56.60 -32.65
N GLN A 745 -20.33 -56.28 -31.50
CA GLN A 745 -20.36 -57.14 -30.31
C GLN A 745 -21.80 -57.20 -29.79
N GLU A 746 -22.18 -58.31 -29.15
CA GLU A 746 -23.54 -58.52 -28.64
C GLU A 746 -23.55 -58.85 -27.15
N ARG A 747 -24.65 -58.53 -26.46
CA ARG A 747 -24.87 -58.96 -25.07
C ARG A 747 -26.31 -59.38 -24.82
N PRO A 748 -26.56 -60.39 -23.98
CA PRO A 748 -27.90 -60.70 -23.50
C PRO A 748 -28.39 -59.59 -22.55
N VAL A 749 -29.68 -59.26 -22.65
CA VAL A 749 -30.40 -58.40 -21.71
C VAL A 749 -31.64 -59.12 -21.17
N LEU A 750 -31.92 -58.94 -19.89
CA LEU A 750 -32.99 -59.61 -19.17
C LEU A 750 -33.84 -58.57 -18.44
N CYS A 751 -35.16 -58.60 -18.59
CA CYS A 751 -36.05 -57.81 -17.74
C CYS A 751 -36.32 -58.56 -16.43
N ARG A 752 -36.20 -57.87 -15.29
CA ARG A 752 -36.71 -58.35 -14.01
C ARG A 752 -37.76 -57.40 -13.46
N THR A 753 -38.97 -57.92 -13.27
CA THR A 753 -39.91 -57.41 -12.27
C THR A 753 -39.36 -57.65 -10.87
N ALA A 754 -39.66 -56.77 -9.93
CA ALA A 754 -39.00 -56.75 -8.61
C ALA A 754 -39.64 -57.66 -7.56
N ASP A 755 -40.81 -58.24 -7.86
CA ASP A 755 -41.48 -59.27 -7.06
C ASP A 755 -41.47 -60.58 -7.85
N ASP A 756 -40.65 -61.55 -7.43
CA ASP A 756 -40.89 -62.98 -7.67
C ASP A 756 -39.99 -63.82 -6.75
N GLY A 757 -40.61 -64.43 -5.74
CA GLY A 757 -40.00 -65.40 -4.85
C GLY A 757 -40.92 -66.61 -4.73
N PHE A 758 -40.37 -67.81 -4.97
CA PHE A 758 -41.06 -69.11 -5.07
C PHE A 758 -41.96 -69.34 -6.29
N GLY A 759 -41.45 -70.13 -7.25
CA GLY A 759 -42.21 -71.24 -7.81
C GLY A 759 -42.96 -71.05 -9.14
N GLY A 760 -42.27 -70.74 -10.23
CA GLY A 760 -42.85 -70.82 -11.58
C GLY A 760 -41.77 -70.78 -12.68
N ALA A 761 -41.83 -71.68 -13.66
CA ALA A 761 -40.80 -71.77 -14.71
C ALA A 761 -41.01 -70.72 -15.81
N SER A 762 -40.13 -69.71 -15.87
CA SER A 762 -40.05 -68.74 -16.97
C SER A 762 -39.01 -69.17 -18.02
N ASP A 763 -39.45 -70.08 -18.89
CA ASP A 763 -38.96 -70.39 -20.26
C ASP A 763 -37.57 -69.83 -20.68
N PRO A 764 -36.55 -70.70 -20.91
CA PRO A 764 -35.24 -70.31 -21.41
C PRO A 764 -35.21 -69.58 -22.77
N SER A 765 -36.30 -69.57 -23.54
CA SER A 765 -36.34 -69.09 -24.93
C SER A 765 -36.20 -67.58 -25.10
N LYS A 766 -36.50 -66.75 -24.09
CA LYS A 766 -36.59 -65.28 -24.22
C LYS A 766 -35.37 -64.50 -23.73
N LYS A 767 -34.19 -64.88 -24.22
CA LYS A 767 -33.01 -64.01 -24.16
C LYS A 767 -33.07 -63.00 -25.32
N SER A 768 -33.27 -61.72 -25.00
CA SER A 768 -33.09 -60.65 -26.00
C SER A 768 -31.62 -60.25 -26.04
N TYR A 769 -31.08 -60.06 -27.24
CA TYR A 769 -29.68 -59.65 -27.44
C TYR A 769 -29.64 -58.22 -27.98
N VAL A 770 -28.77 -57.39 -27.41
CA VAL A 770 -28.49 -56.05 -27.92
C VAL A 770 -27.15 -56.12 -28.65
N VAL A 771 -27.13 -55.74 -29.92
CA VAL A 771 -25.92 -55.62 -30.73
C VAL A 771 -25.43 -54.18 -30.69
N GLN A 772 -24.15 -53.97 -30.39
CA GLN A 772 -23.48 -52.68 -30.48
C GLN A 772 -22.54 -52.66 -31.68
N TRP A 773 -22.77 -51.71 -32.58
CA TRP A 773 -21.82 -51.31 -33.61
C TRP A 773 -20.75 -50.40 -32.98
N LEU A 774 -19.48 -50.65 -33.31
CA LEU A 774 -18.36 -49.83 -32.88
C LEU A 774 -17.73 -49.15 -34.09
N SER A 775 -18.09 -47.87 -34.28
CA SER A 775 -17.49 -46.94 -35.24
C SER A 775 -16.70 -45.88 -34.48
N ARG A 776 -15.62 -45.35 -35.07
CA ARG A 776 -14.93 -44.17 -34.51
C ARG A 776 -15.76 -42.90 -34.75
N PRO A 777 -15.70 -41.88 -33.87
CA PRO A 777 -16.48 -40.64 -34.05
C PRO A 777 -15.94 -39.77 -35.19
N ASP A 778 -16.88 -39.13 -35.87
CA ASP A 778 -16.67 -37.99 -36.78
C ASP A 778 -16.51 -36.69 -35.93
N PRO A 779 -15.71 -35.68 -36.31
CA PRO A 779 -15.46 -34.52 -35.45
C PRO A 779 -16.65 -33.58 -35.22
N ASP A 780 -17.59 -33.48 -36.15
CA ASP A 780 -18.55 -32.37 -36.24
C ASP A 780 -19.97 -32.69 -35.71
N ALA A 781 -20.13 -32.79 -34.38
CA ALA A 781 -21.45 -32.75 -33.72
C ALA A 781 -21.40 -32.28 -32.23
N PRO A 782 -21.70 -31.00 -31.91
CA PRO A 782 -21.66 -30.49 -30.53
C PRO A 782 -22.95 -30.75 -29.72
N VAL A 783 -22.79 -31.09 -28.43
CA VAL A 783 -23.91 -31.32 -27.49
C VAL A 783 -24.46 -30.01 -26.91
N GLN A 784 -25.79 -29.85 -26.93
CA GLN A 784 -26.50 -28.67 -26.42
C GLN A 784 -26.37 -28.46 -24.90
N LYS A 785 -26.29 -27.20 -24.45
CA LYS A 785 -26.52 -26.79 -23.05
C LYS A 785 -27.29 -25.46 -22.93
N ILE A 786 -28.56 -25.60 -22.55
CA ILE A 786 -29.32 -24.78 -21.57
C ILE A 786 -29.09 -23.24 -21.59
N SER A 787 -30.07 -22.54 -22.20
CA SER A 787 -30.53 -21.15 -21.96
C SER A 787 -29.51 -20.07 -21.53
N LYS A 788 -29.18 -19.15 -22.45
CA LYS A 788 -28.65 -17.81 -22.13
C LYS A 788 -29.76 -16.87 -21.69
N GLY A 789 -29.55 -16.10 -20.62
CA GLY A 789 -30.32 -14.87 -20.36
C GLY A 789 -29.83 -13.73 -21.25
N HIS A 790 -30.73 -12.90 -21.78
CA HIS A 790 -30.39 -11.84 -22.71
C HIS A 790 -29.84 -10.58 -22.00
N CYS A 791 -28.80 -9.95 -22.56
CA CYS A 791 -28.27 -8.68 -22.05
C CYS A 791 -29.19 -7.52 -22.45
N GLN A 792 -29.71 -6.76 -21.48
CA GLN A 792 -30.57 -5.58 -21.74
C GLN A 792 -29.80 -4.25 -21.78
N GLY A 793 -28.47 -4.28 -21.61
CA GLY A 793 -27.61 -3.09 -21.63
C GLY A 793 -26.74 -2.92 -20.38
N ASP A 794 -25.84 -1.95 -20.44
CA ASP A 794 -24.96 -1.61 -19.33
C ASP A 794 -25.73 -0.90 -18.20
N LYS A 795 -25.52 -1.35 -16.96
CA LYS A 795 -26.22 -0.88 -15.76
C LYS A 795 -25.42 0.14 -14.94
N SER A 796 -24.28 0.58 -15.46
CA SER A 796 -23.38 1.52 -14.78
C SER A 796 -22.73 2.45 -15.80
N VAL A 797 -22.58 3.73 -15.44
CA VAL A 797 -21.97 4.74 -16.32
C VAL A 797 -20.48 4.43 -16.59
N PHE A 798 -19.80 3.84 -15.61
CA PHE A 798 -18.39 3.46 -15.67
C PHE A 798 -18.08 2.37 -16.72
N CYS A 799 -19.10 1.66 -17.23
CA CYS A 799 -18.92 0.66 -18.30
C CYS A 799 -18.35 1.26 -19.60
N ARG A 800 -18.40 2.59 -19.77
CA ARG A 800 -17.85 3.30 -20.93
C ARG A 800 -16.36 3.69 -20.80
N MET A 801 -15.70 3.37 -19.69
CA MET A 801 -14.27 3.64 -19.51
C MET A 801 -13.40 2.50 -20.07
N GLU A 802 -12.63 2.75 -21.13
CA GLU A 802 -11.75 1.74 -21.77
C GLU A 802 -10.80 1.05 -20.79
N VAL A 803 -10.24 1.79 -19.82
CA VAL A 803 -9.33 1.27 -18.79
C VAL A 803 -9.97 0.14 -17.95
N LEU A 804 -11.31 0.07 -17.89
CA LEU A 804 -12.05 -0.94 -17.13
C LEU A 804 -12.50 -2.15 -17.98
N SER A 805 -12.28 -2.14 -19.31
CA SER A 805 -12.57 -3.27 -20.20
C SER A 805 -11.90 -4.58 -19.76
N ARG A 806 -10.68 -4.49 -19.19
CA ARG A 806 -9.91 -5.62 -18.65
C ARG A 806 -10.62 -6.42 -17.55
N TYR A 807 -11.65 -5.87 -16.91
CA TYR A 807 -12.43 -6.56 -15.88
C TYR A 807 -13.62 -7.36 -16.45
N CYS A 808 -13.84 -7.35 -17.77
CA CYS A 808 -14.93 -8.09 -18.44
C CYS A 808 -14.87 -9.62 -18.29
N SER A 809 -13.73 -10.16 -17.85
CA SER A 809 -13.55 -11.57 -17.45
C SER A 809 -14.20 -11.90 -16.10
N ILE A 810 -14.47 -10.90 -15.25
CA ILE A 810 -15.08 -11.09 -13.93
C ILE A 810 -16.60 -11.23 -14.09
N PRO A 811 -17.24 -12.36 -13.71
CA PRO A 811 -18.67 -12.60 -13.96
C PRO A 811 -19.62 -11.53 -13.37
N SER A 812 -19.24 -10.91 -12.25
CA SER A 812 -20.01 -9.84 -11.61
C SER A 812 -19.93 -8.52 -12.40
N TYR A 813 -18.76 -8.19 -12.96
CA TYR A 813 -18.57 -7.01 -13.80
C TYR A 813 -19.23 -7.20 -15.17
N ASN A 814 -19.08 -8.39 -15.77
CA ASN A 814 -19.74 -8.78 -17.01
C ASN A 814 -21.28 -8.66 -16.91
N LYS A 815 -21.89 -9.03 -15.77
CA LYS A 815 -23.33 -8.83 -15.48
C LYS A 815 -23.76 -7.37 -15.31
N LEU A 816 -22.81 -6.46 -15.08
CA LEU A 816 -23.06 -5.03 -14.91
C LEU A 816 -22.83 -4.24 -16.21
N CYS A 817 -21.82 -4.64 -16.99
CA CYS A 817 -21.35 -4.00 -18.21
C CYS A 817 -21.51 -4.92 -19.44
N CYS A 818 -22.66 -5.58 -19.58
CA CYS A 818 -22.83 -6.68 -20.54
C CYS A 818 -22.84 -6.25 -22.02
N LYS A 819 -22.99 -4.95 -22.33
CA LYS A 819 -22.88 -4.43 -23.71
C LYS A 819 -21.45 -3.98 -24.00
N ALA A 820 -20.84 -3.19 -23.10
CA ALA A 820 -19.43 -2.79 -23.22
C ALA A 820 -18.47 -3.99 -23.28
N CYS A 821 -18.74 -5.04 -22.51
CA CYS A 821 -17.95 -6.27 -22.49
C CYS A 821 -18.18 -7.22 -23.68
N ASN A 822 -19.09 -6.92 -24.62
CA ASN A 822 -19.42 -7.84 -25.72
C ASN A 822 -19.91 -7.10 -26.99
N PRO A 823 -19.03 -6.36 -27.69
CA PRO A 823 -19.42 -5.43 -28.76
C PRO A 823 -19.94 -6.08 -30.06
N ARG A 824 -19.89 -7.40 -30.22
CA ARG A 824 -20.23 -8.11 -31.48
C ARG A 824 -21.72 -8.38 -31.72
N ASN A 825 -22.62 -7.77 -30.95
CA ASN A 825 -24.07 -8.04 -31.00
C ASN A 825 -24.92 -6.78 -31.25
N ALA A 826 -24.42 -5.86 -32.10
CA ALA A 826 -25.02 -4.54 -32.32
C ALA A 826 -25.00 -4.09 -33.80
N SER A 827 -25.49 -4.94 -34.71
CA SER A 827 -25.60 -4.62 -36.15
C SER A 827 -26.75 -5.38 -36.81
N HIS A 828 -27.97 -4.80 -36.80
CA HIS A 828 -29.04 -5.05 -37.79
C HIS A 828 -30.22 -4.10 -37.54
N ALA A 829 -30.24 -3.00 -38.30
CA ALA A 829 -31.41 -2.20 -38.67
C ALA A 829 -30.95 -1.13 -39.68
N GLU A 830 -31.24 -1.36 -40.97
CA GLU A 830 -31.54 -0.37 -42.04
C GLU A 830 -30.57 0.84 -42.29
N ASP A 831 -30.15 1.18 -43.52
CA ASP A 831 -30.42 0.56 -44.84
C ASP A 831 -29.44 0.99 -45.97
N GLU A 832 -29.55 0.30 -47.12
CA GLU A 832 -29.12 0.63 -48.51
C GLU A 832 -27.63 0.74 -48.95
N ALA A 833 -27.43 0.34 -50.24
CA ALA A 833 -26.30 0.53 -51.18
C ALA A 833 -25.12 -0.48 -51.21
N GLU A 834 -24.79 -0.94 -52.44
CA GLU A 834 -23.76 -1.90 -52.89
C GLU A 834 -23.27 -1.46 -54.31
N PRO A 835 -22.24 -2.06 -54.98
CA PRO A 835 -21.15 -2.95 -54.54
C PRO A 835 -19.74 -2.62 -55.15
N LEU A 836 -18.79 -3.57 -55.03
CA LEU A 836 -17.61 -3.87 -55.91
C LEU A 836 -16.19 -3.37 -55.47
N PRO A 837 -15.07 -4.05 -55.85
CA PRO A 837 -14.69 -5.37 -55.29
C PRO A 837 -13.17 -5.66 -55.09
N GLY A 838 -12.85 -6.55 -54.14
CA GLY A 838 -11.61 -7.35 -54.12
C GLY A 838 -10.38 -6.73 -53.43
N LYS A 839 -9.33 -7.51 -53.10
CA LYS A 839 -9.06 -8.93 -53.39
C LYS A 839 -8.12 -9.54 -52.33
N HIS A 840 -8.39 -10.81 -51.96
CA HIS A 840 -7.43 -11.90 -51.62
C HIS A 840 -6.37 -11.70 -50.50
N ASN A 841 -6.38 -12.52 -49.43
CA ASN A 841 -5.76 -13.87 -49.30
C ASN A 841 -4.22 -13.81 -49.10
N ASP A 842 -3.55 -14.63 -48.29
CA ASP A 842 -3.90 -15.81 -47.45
C ASP A 842 -3.00 -15.80 -46.17
N ILE A 843 -3.32 -16.42 -45.02
CA ILE A 843 -3.37 -17.87 -44.69
C ILE A 843 -1.98 -18.53 -44.97
N ASP A 844 -1.30 -19.23 -44.05
CA ASP A 844 -1.81 -20.28 -43.14
C ASP A 844 -1.06 -20.41 -41.76
N ALA A 845 -1.40 -21.42 -40.97
CA ALA A 845 -0.91 -21.70 -39.60
C ALA A 845 -0.60 -23.20 -39.32
N LEU A 846 -0.56 -23.59 -38.03
CA LEU A 846 -0.42 -24.94 -37.43
C LEU A 846 1.00 -25.58 -37.49
N GLU A 847 1.59 -26.21 -36.46
CA GLU A 847 1.16 -27.16 -35.39
C GLU A 847 0.87 -28.62 -35.87
N PRO A 848 1.02 -29.68 -35.03
CA PRO A 848 2.06 -29.97 -34.03
C PRO A 848 2.44 -31.50 -33.94
N ALA A 849 3.06 -31.94 -32.82
CA ALA A 849 3.00 -33.32 -32.23
C ALA A 849 3.91 -34.46 -32.82
N PRO A 850 3.95 -35.70 -32.26
CA PRO A 850 4.33 -36.02 -30.86
C PRO A 850 5.20 -37.30 -30.60
N ALA A 851 6.02 -37.23 -29.53
CA ALA A 851 6.26 -38.28 -28.50
C ALA A 851 6.98 -39.63 -28.92
N PRO A 852 7.12 -40.69 -28.05
CA PRO A 852 8.48 -41.12 -27.61
C PRO A 852 8.74 -42.66 -27.58
N LEU A 853 9.93 -43.11 -27.14
CA LEU A 853 10.10 -44.33 -26.30
C LEU A 853 11.53 -44.55 -25.72
N GLN A 854 11.57 -45.16 -24.53
CA GLN A 854 12.64 -45.93 -23.82
C GLN A 854 14.13 -45.78 -24.20
N GLY A 855 14.97 -45.43 -23.20
CA GLY A 855 16.44 -45.42 -23.30
C GLY A 855 17.14 -46.65 -22.71
N ARG A 856 18.49 -46.59 -22.64
CA ARG A 856 19.34 -47.55 -21.91
C ARG A 856 20.63 -46.87 -21.39
N THR A 857 21.25 -47.47 -20.38
CA THR A 857 22.36 -46.90 -19.60
C THR A 857 23.75 -47.32 -20.07
N THR A 858 24.72 -46.39 -20.05
CA THR A 858 26.16 -46.69 -19.86
C THR A 858 26.85 -45.54 -19.11
N LYS A 859 27.75 -45.89 -18.19
CA LYS A 859 28.81 -45.00 -17.65
C LYS A 859 30.11 -45.31 -18.39
N LEU A 860 30.98 -44.33 -18.65
CA LEU A 860 32.39 -44.44 -18.29
C LEU A 860 33.17 -43.09 -18.33
N SER A 861 34.14 -42.98 -17.41
CA SER A 861 35.45 -42.30 -17.51
C SER A 861 35.61 -40.93 -18.22
N ARG A 862 35.99 -39.93 -17.40
CA ARG A 862 37.04 -38.92 -17.68
C ARG A 862 38.32 -39.60 -18.24
N PRO A 863 39.19 -38.93 -19.04
CA PRO A 863 39.90 -37.74 -18.55
C PRO A 863 40.28 -36.64 -19.57
N THR A 864 40.08 -35.39 -19.18
CA THR A 864 41.20 -34.48 -18.82
C THR A 864 40.67 -33.43 -17.83
#